data_AF-A0A0U3GLT5-F1
#
_entry.id   AF-A0A0U3GLT5-F1
#
_cell.length_a   1.000
_cell.length_b   1.000
_cell.length_c   1.000
_cell.angle_alpha   90.00
_cell.angle_beta   90.00
_cell.angle_gamma   90.00
#
_symmetry.space_group_name_H-M   'P 1'
#
loop_
_entity.id
_entity.type
_entity.pdbx_description
1 polymer ?
#
loop_
_entity_poly.entity_id
_entity_poly.type
_entity_poly.pdbx_seq_one_letter_code
_entity_poly.pdbx_strand_id
1 'polypeptide(L)'
;MTQQYWIGEFYVDLSRNQITVEEEIKTLAPKALSVLTVLAKHQGQVLSQDMLLDHVWPDTIVSPNTLQRCIAQLRKALGDDGKEQHIIKTHAKKGYSLECEVRWQAQSQSTTPEQHTESIQPKPRHTPGPAQIRSRSQFGFALFAAAFFIVGLAASVLFEPSSSAQLTISEFRPLTATDNREVAGIYSPDGEYIVFHRYSTEVCRNNIWAKRIDTQQEFRLTDNLDINGQHQFSPDGKTLAFVQTSNCIQPLTQKLCYHLMTLDFDKALQSPQTPTRVLECKNSQIREPQWLDSDHIALLQKNHERWKLIRYSLQDNTSTLLYEVSDGDIISYDYSRKDGLLAVVRLGEGSHYYLDMLKPDGEQVSSHRIHYPNTIARFKSIYPNFSPYENQLAFSTGRQLYTLTYQGQVNPVTLPVDEPMGSPVFHPSDSRMLVIKGQYDSDIYAMPLHQATQAQARQILERSNREESNALFQPGGELLAFNSARSGQMQIWLSDGQVPRQLSNFPMDTSLYETHWSADGTQLLANTDKTLVRLNLDGSQHTVPLDYPVVQLFHWDSRNQTALSLIRVNGILTFAELNLNTADVRILKDRDVTWALKTADGSLVYTDHMDRFWRSGPVEDQLIEPLLTQGSERLFTAFGNTLYGINEDAQLWSYDLHSGDFEIITTVADDIIRISAVNDAQILLIKQLTSRKEVVELLLAD
;
A
#
# COMPACT_ATOMS: atom_id res chain seq x y z
N MET A 1 -6.07 16.50 36.98
CA MET A 1 -5.23 16.61 38.19
C MET A 1 -3.88 15.99 37.87
N THR A 2 -2.81 16.77 37.89
CA THR A 2 -1.45 16.35 37.56
C THR A 2 -0.86 15.56 38.75
N GLN A 3 -0.95 14.23 38.71
CA GLN A 3 -0.27 13.35 39.66
C GLN A 3 1.15 13.09 39.12
N GLN A 4 2.13 13.77 39.72
CA GLN A 4 3.56 13.50 39.55
C GLN A 4 4.06 12.79 40.80
N TYR A 5 4.90 11.76 40.64
CA TYR A 5 5.44 10.98 41.75
C TYR A 5 6.77 10.34 41.37
N TRP A 6 7.55 9.97 42.38
CA TRP A 6 8.79 9.22 42.21
C TRP A 6 8.60 7.75 42.60
N ILE A 7 9.27 6.87 41.87
CA ILE A 7 9.53 5.47 42.26
C ILE A 7 11.05 5.36 42.37
N GLY A 8 11.62 5.28 43.56
CA GLY A 8 13.08 5.36 43.74
C GLY A 8 13.64 6.65 43.13
N GLU A 9 14.50 6.50 42.12
CA GLU A 9 15.11 7.59 41.33
C GLU A 9 14.31 7.94 40.05
N PHE A 10 13.25 7.20 39.73
CA PHE A 10 12.45 7.37 38.52
C PHE A 10 11.37 8.43 38.75
N TYR A 11 11.39 9.53 37.98
CA TYR A 11 10.35 10.55 38.02
C TYR A 11 9.24 10.24 37.02
N VAL A 12 7.99 10.16 37.48
CA VAL A 12 6.82 9.83 36.67
C VAL A 12 5.92 11.06 36.50
N ASP A 13 5.70 11.47 35.24
CA ASP A 13 4.76 12.53 34.87
C ASP A 13 3.57 11.97 34.07
N LEU A 14 2.42 11.84 34.74
CA LEU A 14 1.20 11.32 34.13
C LEU A 14 0.57 12.27 33.09
N SER A 15 0.86 13.58 33.13
CA SER A 15 0.30 14.51 32.14
C SER A 15 0.98 14.41 30.78
N ARG A 16 2.24 13.97 30.78
CA ARG A 16 3.07 13.81 29.58
C ARG A 16 3.27 12.36 29.17
N ASN A 17 2.75 11.43 29.96
CA ASN A 17 2.99 10.00 29.83
C ASN A 17 4.49 9.64 29.80
N GLN A 18 5.28 10.23 30.69
CA GLN A 18 6.74 10.13 30.67
C GLN A 18 7.31 9.58 31.99
N ILE A 19 8.41 8.84 31.87
CA ILE A 19 9.32 8.48 32.98
C ILE A 19 10.69 9.07 32.66
N THR A 20 11.31 9.74 33.64
CA THR A 20 12.66 10.30 33.52
C THR A 20 13.66 9.53 34.39
N VAL A 21 14.80 9.15 33.81
CA VAL A 21 15.89 8.38 34.45
C VAL A 21 17.22 8.99 34.04
N GLU A 22 18.06 9.43 34.99
CA GLU A 22 19.41 9.96 34.68
C GLU A 22 19.45 10.96 33.49
N GLU A 23 18.48 11.88 33.43
CA GLU A 23 18.25 12.88 32.35
C GLU A 23 17.66 12.35 31.02
N GLU A 24 17.44 11.04 30.87
CA GLU A 24 16.76 10.44 29.72
C GLU A 24 15.24 10.39 29.92
N ILE A 25 14.46 10.95 28.98
CA ILE A 25 13.00 10.95 29.01
C ILE A 25 12.46 9.80 28.16
N LYS A 26 11.70 8.88 28.76
CA LYS A 26 11.05 7.75 28.09
C LYS A 26 9.54 7.93 28.11
N THR A 27 8.94 8.07 26.93
CA THR A 27 7.48 8.11 26.76
C THR A 27 6.91 6.70 26.76
N LEU A 28 5.86 6.47 27.55
CA LEU A 28 5.17 5.18 27.67
C LEU A 28 3.72 5.27 27.24
N ALA A 29 3.14 4.12 26.88
CA ALA A 29 1.71 4.03 26.63
C ALA A 29 0.90 4.43 27.89
N PRO A 30 -0.20 5.19 27.76
CA PRO A 30 -0.99 5.66 28.92
C PRO A 30 -1.45 4.52 29.85
N LYS A 31 -1.79 3.36 29.27
CA LYS A 31 -2.22 2.18 30.04
C LYS A 31 -1.06 1.52 30.80
N ALA A 32 0.17 1.54 30.27
CA ALA A 32 1.33 1.06 31.01
C ALA A 32 1.60 1.94 32.24
N LEU A 33 1.51 3.27 32.10
CA LEU A 33 1.59 4.18 33.24
C LEU A 33 0.43 4.06 34.21
N SER A 34 -0.77 3.73 33.71
CA SER A 34 -1.91 3.43 34.57
C SER A 34 -1.65 2.19 35.43
N VAL A 35 -1.13 1.10 34.86
CA VAL A 35 -0.69 -0.09 35.59
C VAL A 35 0.37 0.27 36.64
N LEU A 36 1.38 1.05 36.27
CA LEU A 36 2.42 1.51 37.19
C LEU A 36 1.85 2.32 38.35
N THR A 37 0.89 3.20 38.06
CA THR A 37 0.24 4.07 39.06
C THR A 37 -0.60 3.25 40.04
N VAL A 38 -1.31 2.22 39.57
CA VAL A 38 -2.06 1.30 40.44
C VAL A 38 -1.09 0.54 41.33
N LEU A 39 0.00 0.00 40.78
CA LEU A 39 1.04 -0.67 41.58
C LEU A 39 1.71 0.28 42.59
N ALA A 40 1.95 1.54 42.21
CA ALA A 40 2.56 2.55 43.08
C ALA A 40 1.64 2.97 44.24
N LYS A 41 0.32 3.04 44.02
CA LYS A 41 -0.67 3.29 45.09
C LYS A 41 -0.74 2.13 46.10
N HIS A 42 -0.36 0.93 45.68
CA HIS A 42 -0.35 -0.29 46.47
C HIS A 42 1.08 -0.83 46.68
N GLN A 43 2.04 0.08 46.88
CA GLN A 43 3.45 -0.28 47.06
C GLN A 43 3.62 -1.42 48.08
N GLY A 44 4.42 -2.43 47.71
CA GLY A 44 4.69 -3.61 48.54
C GLY A 44 3.56 -4.64 48.63
N GLN A 45 2.39 -4.39 48.03
CA GLN A 45 1.27 -5.34 48.00
C GLN A 45 1.23 -6.12 46.69
N VAL A 46 0.86 -7.41 46.76
CA VAL A 46 0.64 -8.24 45.57
C VAL A 46 -0.77 -8.02 45.05
N LEU A 47 -0.87 -7.43 43.86
CA LEU A 47 -2.14 -7.23 43.17
C LEU A 47 -2.38 -8.34 42.16
N SER A 48 -3.58 -8.94 42.19
CA SER A 48 -3.96 -9.98 41.24
C SER A 48 -4.04 -9.43 39.82
N GLN A 49 -3.86 -10.32 38.85
CA GLN A 49 -4.01 -9.97 37.45
C GLN A 49 -5.40 -9.40 37.16
N ASP A 50 -6.45 -10.03 37.67
CA ASP A 50 -7.83 -9.56 37.47
C ASP A 50 -8.05 -8.17 38.08
N MET A 51 -7.51 -7.90 39.28
CA MET A 51 -7.66 -6.58 39.90
C MET A 51 -6.95 -5.47 39.12
N LEU A 52 -5.77 -5.76 38.58
CA LEU A 52 -5.05 -4.84 37.69
C LEU A 52 -5.79 -4.64 36.37
N LEU A 53 -6.39 -5.68 35.82
CA LEU A 53 -7.19 -5.59 34.60
C LEU A 53 -8.45 -4.74 34.85
N ASP A 54 -9.18 -5.00 35.92
CA ASP A 54 -10.41 -4.28 36.28
C ASP A 54 -10.16 -2.79 36.58
N HIS A 55 -9.05 -2.46 37.25
CA HIS A 55 -8.73 -1.06 37.57
C HIS A 55 -8.27 -0.25 36.36
N VAL A 56 -7.53 -0.88 35.45
CA VAL A 56 -6.93 -0.17 34.30
C VAL A 56 -7.83 -0.23 33.06
N TRP A 57 -8.71 -1.23 32.95
CA TRP A 57 -9.65 -1.43 31.86
C TRP A 57 -11.07 -1.76 32.37
N PRO A 58 -11.72 -0.87 33.14
CA PRO A 58 -13.04 -1.15 33.74
C PRO A 58 -14.14 -1.40 32.70
N ASP A 59 -14.05 -0.77 31.52
CA ASP A 59 -15.07 -0.83 30.46
C ASP A 59 -14.57 -1.58 29.20
N THR A 60 -13.56 -2.44 29.34
CA THR A 60 -12.98 -3.14 28.18
C THR A 60 -12.51 -4.54 28.55
N ILE A 61 -13.03 -5.57 27.86
CA ILE A 61 -12.56 -6.95 28.03
C ILE A 61 -11.21 -7.07 27.32
N VAL A 62 -10.14 -7.15 28.10
CA VAL A 62 -8.77 -7.31 27.60
C VAL A 62 -8.20 -8.66 28.00
N SER A 63 -7.44 -9.29 27.09
CA SER A 63 -6.79 -10.57 27.38
C SER A 63 -5.71 -10.41 28.46
N PRO A 64 -5.41 -11.47 29.25
CA PRO A 64 -4.30 -11.51 30.20
C PRO A 64 -2.94 -11.06 29.63
N ASN A 65 -2.72 -11.26 28.32
CA ASN A 65 -1.48 -10.88 27.63
C ASN A 65 -1.30 -9.35 27.57
N THR A 66 -2.37 -8.57 27.63
CA THR A 66 -2.32 -7.10 27.62
C THR A 66 -1.61 -6.56 28.87
N LEU A 67 -1.91 -7.12 30.04
CA LEU A 67 -1.23 -6.76 31.29
C LEU A 67 0.26 -7.16 31.23
N GLN A 68 0.56 -8.36 30.73
CA GLN A 68 1.95 -8.84 30.60
C GLN A 68 2.81 -7.91 29.72
N ARG A 69 2.25 -7.44 28.59
CA ARG A 69 2.93 -6.46 27.73
C ARG A 69 3.18 -5.13 28.45
N CYS A 70 2.22 -4.64 29.23
CA CYS A 70 2.41 -3.43 30.04
C CYS A 70 3.55 -3.62 31.06
N ILE A 71 3.58 -4.76 31.77
CA ILE A 71 4.66 -5.08 32.71
C ILE A 71 6.02 -5.16 32.01
N ALA A 72 6.10 -5.76 30.82
CA ALA A 72 7.34 -5.83 30.05
C ALA A 72 7.84 -4.44 29.61
N GLN A 73 6.94 -3.56 29.18
CA GLN A 73 7.27 -2.17 28.83
C GLN A 73 7.76 -1.38 30.05
N LEU A 74 7.08 -1.56 31.20
CA LEU A 74 7.47 -0.92 32.46
C LEU A 74 8.85 -1.38 32.91
N ARG A 75 9.12 -2.69 32.91
CA ARG A 75 10.44 -3.24 33.26
C ARG A 75 11.55 -2.68 32.37
N LYS A 76 11.32 -2.62 31.05
CA LYS A 76 12.28 -2.03 30.10
C LYS A 76 12.52 -0.54 30.39
N ALA A 77 11.47 0.23 30.68
CA ALA A 77 11.61 1.67 30.96
C ALA A 77 12.29 1.95 32.30
N LEU A 78 12.06 1.10 33.30
CA LEU A 78 12.64 1.17 34.64
C LEU A 78 14.02 0.49 34.73
N GLY A 79 14.55 -0.06 33.63
CA GLY A 79 15.82 -0.79 33.65
C GLY A 79 15.79 -2.07 34.50
N ASP A 80 14.61 -2.63 34.76
CA ASP A 80 14.41 -3.82 35.59
C ASP A 80 14.55 -5.09 34.74
N ASP A 81 15.53 -5.94 35.06
CA ASP A 81 15.72 -7.23 34.38
C ASP A 81 14.59 -8.19 34.80
N GLY A 82 13.93 -8.80 33.81
CA GLY A 82 12.90 -9.82 34.04
C GLY A 82 13.38 -11.04 34.84
N LYS A 83 14.69 -11.24 35.02
CA LYS A 83 15.29 -12.30 35.85
C LYS A 83 15.52 -11.90 37.31
N GLU A 84 15.98 -10.68 37.58
CA GLU A 84 16.29 -10.23 38.95
C GLU A 84 15.11 -9.51 39.63
N GLN A 85 14.25 -8.84 38.85
CA GLN A 85 12.96 -8.24 39.26
C GLN A 85 13.02 -7.39 40.54
N HIS A 86 13.90 -6.39 40.56
CA HIS A 86 14.13 -5.53 41.73
C HIS A 86 13.05 -4.47 41.91
N ILE A 87 12.36 -4.07 40.83
CA ILE A 87 11.37 -2.98 40.87
C ILE A 87 9.95 -3.53 40.78
N ILE A 88 9.62 -4.30 39.74
CA ILE A 88 8.32 -4.93 39.57
C ILE A 88 8.50 -6.45 39.69
N LYS A 89 7.96 -7.04 40.75
CA LYS A 89 8.09 -8.47 41.03
C LYS A 89 6.88 -9.26 40.55
N THR A 90 7.14 -10.37 39.86
CA THR A 90 6.10 -11.33 39.45
C THR A 90 5.96 -12.42 40.50
N HIS A 91 4.76 -12.54 41.06
CA HIS A 91 4.38 -13.63 41.94
C HIS A 91 3.59 -14.66 41.14
N ALA A 92 4.21 -15.79 40.81
CA ALA A 92 3.61 -16.82 39.96
C ALA A 92 2.20 -17.22 40.45
N LYS A 93 1.22 -17.16 39.54
CA LYS A 93 -0.21 -17.44 39.79
C LYS A 93 -0.91 -16.51 40.80
N LYS A 94 -0.24 -15.45 41.28
CA LYS A 94 -0.78 -14.50 42.25
C LYS A 94 -0.87 -13.08 41.73
N GLY A 95 0.05 -12.63 40.87
CA GLY A 95 0.03 -11.31 40.25
C GLY A 95 1.35 -10.55 40.37
N TYR A 96 1.30 -9.23 40.58
CA TYR A 96 2.46 -8.34 40.55
C TYR A 96 2.52 -7.41 41.77
N SER A 97 3.73 -7.04 42.19
CA SER A 97 3.97 -6.02 43.23
C SER A 97 5.07 -5.04 42.79
N LEU A 98 5.03 -3.82 43.35
CA LEU A 98 6.09 -2.83 43.23
C LEU A 98 6.90 -2.80 44.53
N GLU A 99 8.18 -3.17 44.47
CA GLU A 99 9.07 -3.33 45.64
C GLU A 99 9.98 -2.10 45.88
N CYS A 100 9.79 -1.04 45.10
CA CYS A 100 10.57 0.20 45.17
C CYS A 100 9.81 1.30 45.94
N GLU A 101 10.54 2.22 46.59
CA GLU A 101 9.97 3.32 47.38
C GLU A 101 9.19 4.32 46.52
N VAL A 102 7.94 4.62 46.88
CA VAL A 102 7.10 5.60 46.17
C VAL A 102 6.97 6.90 46.97
N ARG A 103 7.39 8.02 46.37
CA ARG A 103 7.26 9.37 46.95
C ARG A 103 6.30 10.20 46.11
N TRP A 104 5.12 10.46 46.66
CA TRP A 104 4.11 11.30 46.01
C TRP A 104 4.43 12.78 46.22
N GLN A 105 4.38 13.58 45.17
CA GLN A 105 4.56 15.03 45.30
C GLN A 105 3.32 15.62 45.98
N ALA A 106 3.49 16.06 47.23
CA ALA A 106 2.43 16.73 47.97
C ALA A 106 2.07 18.05 47.28
N GLN A 107 0.78 18.23 46.94
CA GLN A 107 0.26 19.50 46.44
C GLN A 107 0.40 20.55 47.56
N SER A 108 1.40 21.42 47.44
CA SER A 108 1.50 22.61 48.28
C SER A 108 0.43 23.61 47.84
N GLN A 109 -0.70 23.61 48.52
CA GLN A 109 -1.65 24.72 48.48
C GLN A 109 -0.92 25.98 48.94
N SER A 110 -0.62 26.87 48.00
CA SER A 110 0.01 28.16 48.27
C SER A 110 -0.96 29.27 47.92
N THR A 111 -1.60 29.77 48.96
CA THR A 111 -2.24 31.07 49.11
C THR A 111 -1.32 32.23 48.68
N THR A 112 -1.88 33.20 47.94
CA THR A 112 -1.48 34.64 47.83
C THR A 112 -1.24 35.24 49.24
N PRO A 113 -0.37 36.26 49.52
CA PRO A 113 -0.07 37.47 48.72
C PRO A 113 1.35 38.16 48.82
N GLU A 114 1.55 39.19 47.98
CA GLU A 114 2.25 40.50 48.19
C GLU A 114 3.80 40.71 48.35
N GLN A 115 4.32 41.57 47.43
CA GLN A 115 5.14 42.80 47.59
C GLN A 115 6.70 42.87 47.68
N HIS A 116 7.20 43.95 47.01
CA HIS A 116 8.46 44.74 47.19
C HIS A 116 9.78 44.18 46.58
N THR A 117 10.66 44.91 45.85
CA THR A 117 11.29 46.26 45.98
C THR A 117 12.04 46.62 44.66
N GLU A 118 11.85 47.78 44.00
CA GLU A 118 12.70 49.02 44.01
C GLU A 118 14.21 48.84 43.65
N SER A 119 14.74 49.31 42.50
CA SER A 119 15.33 50.64 42.18
C SER A 119 16.52 50.36 41.23
N ILE A 120 16.95 51.16 40.23
CA ILE A 120 17.70 52.43 40.27
C ILE A 120 17.79 52.98 38.81
N GLN A 121 17.64 54.30 38.63
CA GLN A 121 17.85 55.06 37.36
C GLN A 121 19.34 55.42 37.11
N PRO A 122 19.69 56.01 35.94
CA PRO A 122 19.94 57.46 35.98
C PRO A 122 19.38 58.28 34.79
N LYS A 123 19.29 59.58 35.06
CA LYS A 123 18.65 60.72 34.37
C LYS A 123 19.74 61.57 33.62
N PRO A 124 19.49 62.81 33.13
CA PRO A 124 18.73 63.35 31.97
C PRO A 124 19.60 64.22 31.00
N ARG A 125 19.00 64.89 29.98
CA ARG A 125 18.94 66.39 29.90
C ARG A 125 18.28 66.99 28.63
N HIS A 126 17.31 67.88 28.92
CA HIS A 126 16.95 69.20 28.35
C HIS A 126 16.39 69.44 26.92
N THR A 127 15.12 69.88 26.94
CA THR A 127 14.30 70.90 26.22
C THR A 127 15.00 72.11 25.51
N PRO A 128 14.29 73.08 24.84
CA PRO A 128 12.92 73.17 24.25
C PRO A 128 12.74 73.98 22.90
N GLY A 129 11.59 73.81 22.23
CA GLY A 129 10.80 74.82 21.43
C GLY A 129 11.18 75.11 19.95
N PRO A 130 10.35 75.80 19.12
CA PRO A 130 8.99 76.36 19.34
C PRO A 130 7.92 76.17 18.20
N ALA A 131 6.67 76.53 18.54
CA ALA A 131 5.55 77.18 17.81
C ALA A 131 5.13 76.89 16.33
N GLN A 132 3.85 76.47 16.21
CA GLN A 132 2.75 76.87 15.29
C GLN A 132 3.00 77.29 13.83
N ILE A 133 2.34 76.60 12.87
CA ILE A 133 1.59 77.23 11.75
C ILE A 133 0.36 76.36 11.38
N ARG A 134 -0.81 77.02 11.24
CA ARG A 134 -2.04 76.47 10.63
C ARG A 134 -1.89 76.37 9.11
N SER A 135 -2.30 75.25 8.50
CA SER A 135 -2.87 75.30 7.14
C SER A 135 -3.98 74.26 6.97
N ARG A 136 -5.09 74.72 6.40
CA ARG A 136 -6.22 73.93 5.94
C ARG A 136 -5.81 73.24 4.63
N SER A 137 -5.92 71.91 4.59
CA SER A 137 -6.45 71.11 3.47
C SER A 137 -5.86 69.72 3.53
N GLN A 138 -6.68 68.69 3.74
CA GLN A 138 -6.53 67.33 3.20
C GLN A 138 -7.65 66.42 3.77
N PHE A 139 -8.91 66.85 3.60
CA PHE A 139 -10.08 66.01 3.89
C PHE A 139 -10.47 65.11 2.70
N GLY A 140 -9.48 64.73 1.88
CA GLY A 140 -9.67 63.88 0.70
C GLY A 140 -8.83 62.59 0.71
N PHE A 141 -7.67 62.56 1.36
CA PHE A 141 -6.78 61.38 1.31
C PHE A 141 -7.12 60.31 2.36
N ALA A 142 -7.67 60.70 3.51
CA ALA A 142 -8.00 59.74 4.58
C ALA A 142 -9.17 58.80 4.20
N LEU A 143 -10.13 59.29 3.40
CA LEU A 143 -11.27 58.49 2.91
C LEU A 143 -10.85 57.51 1.80
N PHE A 144 -9.94 57.91 0.91
CA PHE A 144 -9.40 57.00 -0.12
C PHE A 144 -8.48 55.94 0.47
N ALA A 145 -7.64 56.29 1.45
CA ALA A 145 -6.79 55.32 2.14
C ALA A 145 -7.61 54.31 2.95
N ALA A 146 -8.66 54.77 3.66
CA ALA A 146 -9.56 53.88 4.39
C ALA A 146 -10.36 52.97 3.44
N ALA A 147 -10.83 53.49 2.30
CA ALA A 147 -11.51 52.67 1.29
C ALA A 147 -10.55 51.65 0.65
N PHE A 148 -9.31 52.01 0.35
CA PHE A 148 -8.30 51.06 -0.14
C PHE A 148 -7.92 50.02 0.90
N PHE A 149 -7.88 50.39 2.19
CA PHE A 149 -7.63 49.45 3.27
C PHE A 149 -8.81 48.50 3.47
N ILE A 150 -10.05 48.99 3.38
CA ILE A 150 -11.27 48.17 3.47
C ILE A 150 -11.41 47.26 2.24
N VAL A 151 -11.10 47.75 1.04
CA VAL A 151 -11.08 46.93 -0.18
C VAL A 151 -9.92 45.93 -0.13
N GLY A 152 -8.77 46.31 0.42
CA GLY A 152 -7.64 45.41 0.65
C GLY A 152 -7.93 44.33 1.70
N LEU A 153 -8.65 44.68 2.78
CA LEU A 153 -9.11 43.74 3.80
C LEU A 153 -10.23 42.84 3.27
N ALA A 154 -11.17 43.40 2.51
CA ALA A 154 -12.23 42.63 1.87
C ALA A 154 -11.66 41.70 0.80
N ALA A 155 -10.66 42.15 0.03
CA ALA A 155 -9.92 41.31 -0.89
C ALA A 155 -9.09 40.26 -0.14
N SER A 156 -8.46 40.56 1.00
CA SER A 156 -7.72 39.54 1.75
C SER A 156 -8.62 38.48 2.38
N VAL A 157 -9.87 38.82 2.72
CA VAL A 157 -10.88 37.86 3.20
C VAL A 157 -11.56 37.12 2.03
N LEU A 158 -11.71 37.75 0.86
CA LEU A 158 -12.24 37.12 -0.37
C LEU A 158 -11.19 36.28 -1.12
N PHE A 159 -9.90 36.54 -0.90
CA PHE A 159 -8.75 35.82 -1.44
C PHE A 159 -7.92 35.15 -0.34
N GLU A 160 -8.47 34.97 0.85
CA GLU A 160 -7.91 34.02 1.80
C GLU A 160 -8.00 32.66 1.10
N PRO A 161 -6.87 32.01 0.75
CA PRO A 161 -6.93 30.68 0.15
C PRO A 161 -7.70 29.83 1.14
N SER A 162 -8.89 29.36 0.74
CA SER A 162 -9.72 28.49 1.56
C SER A 162 -8.79 27.41 2.08
N SER A 163 -8.54 27.40 3.39
CA SER A 163 -7.73 26.35 4.00
C SER A 163 -8.44 25.06 3.64
N SER A 164 -7.89 24.31 2.69
CA SER A 164 -8.51 23.05 2.26
C SER A 164 -8.72 22.23 3.52
N ALA A 165 -9.97 21.84 3.80
CA ALA A 165 -10.29 21.05 4.97
C ALA A 165 -9.28 19.89 5.07
N GLN A 166 -8.63 19.79 6.23
CA GLN A 166 -7.65 18.73 6.45
C GLN A 166 -8.40 17.45 6.78
N LEU A 167 -8.33 16.48 5.87
CA LEU A 167 -8.82 15.13 6.12
C LEU A 167 -8.15 14.61 7.39
N THR A 168 -8.94 14.40 8.44
CA THR A 168 -8.47 13.96 9.75
C THR A 168 -9.28 12.74 10.15
N ILE A 169 -8.62 11.69 10.64
CA ILE A 169 -9.29 10.43 10.99
C ILE A 169 -9.38 10.32 12.51
N SER A 170 -10.60 10.10 13.01
CA SER A 170 -10.91 10.03 14.43
C SER A 170 -10.95 8.58 14.94
N GLU A 171 -11.51 7.66 14.16
CA GLU A 171 -11.78 6.29 14.58
C GLU A 171 -11.62 5.27 13.44
N PHE A 172 -11.32 4.02 13.84
CA PHE A 172 -11.18 2.85 12.97
C PHE A 172 -12.15 1.75 13.43
N ARG A 173 -12.96 1.24 12.50
CA ARG A 173 -13.92 0.16 12.77
C ARG A 173 -13.83 -0.94 11.70
N PRO A 174 -13.40 -2.17 12.02
CA PRO A 174 -13.49 -3.27 11.08
C PRO A 174 -14.96 -3.59 10.77
N LEU A 175 -15.33 -3.59 9.50
CA LEU A 175 -16.67 -4.00 9.06
C LEU A 175 -16.72 -5.47 8.67
N THR A 176 -15.62 -6.03 8.21
CA THR A 176 -15.44 -7.46 8.02
C THR A 176 -14.22 -7.93 8.81
N ALA A 177 -14.18 -9.21 9.18
CA ALA A 177 -13.12 -9.79 10.01
C ALA A 177 -13.12 -11.33 9.91
N THR A 178 -13.17 -11.86 8.69
CA THR A 178 -13.14 -13.32 8.47
C THR A 178 -11.72 -13.79 8.16
N ASP A 179 -11.52 -15.12 8.13
CA ASP A 179 -10.24 -15.70 7.67
C ASP A 179 -10.07 -15.62 6.14
N ASN A 180 -11.10 -15.21 5.39
CA ASN A 180 -11.06 -15.03 3.96
C ASN A 180 -10.39 -13.70 3.57
N ARG A 181 -9.92 -13.62 2.33
CA ARG A 181 -9.49 -12.36 1.74
C ARG A 181 -10.71 -11.57 1.26
N GLU A 182 -10.95 -10.42 1.88
CA GLU A 182 -12.07 -9.53 1.60
C GLU A 182 -11.60 -8.17 1.07
N VAL A 183 -12.11 -7.76 -0.09
CA VAL A 183 -11.61 -6.58 -0.83
C VAL A 183 -12.73 -5.85 -1.58
N ALA A 184 -12.38 -4.77 -2.29
CA ALA A 184 -13.27 -4.02 -3.18
C ALA A 184 -14.54 -3.47 -2.48
N GLY A 185 -14.44 -3.03 -1.23
CA GLY A 185 -15.58 -2.49 -0.49
C GLY A 185 -16.09 -1.16 -1.07
N ILE A 186 -17.39 -1.08 -1.33
CA ILE A 186 -18.10 0.18 -1.62
C ILE A 186 -19.36 0.28 -0.75
N TYR A 187 -19.91 1.47 -0.57
CA TYR A 187 -21.24 1.65 0.01
C TYR A 187 -22.35 1.51 -1.04
N SER A 188 -23.52 1.06 -0.61
CA SER A 188 -24.76 1.30 -1.35
C SER A 188 -25.09 2.79 -1.38
N PRO A 189 -25.84 3.30 -2.39
CA PRO A 189 -26.13 4.73 -2.50
C PRO A 189 -26.88 5.33 -1.30
N ASP A 190 -27.67 4.51 -0.61
CA ASP A 190 -28.35 4.88 0.64
C ASP A 190 -27.45 4.82 1.88
N GLY A 191 -26.26 4.21 1.76
CA GLY A 191 -25.31 4.05 2.85
C GLY A 191 -25.65 2.93 3.85
N GLU A 192 -26.70 2.14 3.62
CA GLU A 192 -27.14 1.10 4.56
C GLU A 192 -26.34 -0.20 4.46
N TYR A 193 -25.73 -0.45 3.31
CA TYR A 193 -24.94 -1.66 3.02
C TYR A 193 -23.51 -1.29 2.61
N ILE A 194 -22.59 -2.19 2.93
CA ILE A 194 -21.34 -2.33 2.18
C ILE A 194 -21.45 -3.50 1.22
N VAL A 195 -20.85 -3.38 0.04
CA VAL A 195 -20.70 -4.47 -0.93
C VAL A 195 -19.22 -4.72 -1.14
N PHE A 196 -18.80 -5.97 -1.02
CA PHE A 196 -17.40 -6.38 -1.05
C PHE A 196 -17.23 -7.77 -1.68
N HIS A 197 -16.01 -8.11 -2.03
CA HIS A 197 -15.66 -9.43 -2.55
C HIS A 197 -15.11 -10.30 -1.43
N ARG A 198 -15.53 -11.57 -1.37
CA ARG A 198 -14.93 -12.57 -0.49
C ARG A 198 -14.35 -13.69 -1.35
N TYR A 199 -13.04 -13.88 -1.27
CA TYR A 199 -12.32 -14.92 -2.02
C TYR A 199 -12.45 -16.28 -1.36
N SER A 200 -12.52 -17.33 -2.18
CA SER A 200 -12.34 -18.71 -1.72
C SER A 200 -10.93 -18.92 -1.16
N THR A 201 -10.83 -19.80 -0.16
CA THR A 201 -9.54 -20.22 0.41
C THR A 201 -8.81 -21.23 -0.45
N GLU A 202 -9.50 -21.89 -1.38
CA GLU A 202 -8.95 -22.98 -2.20
C GLU A 202 -8.52 -22.52 -3.60
N VAL A 203 -9.26 -21.59 -4.19
CA VAL A 203 -9.00 -21.10 -5.55
C VAL A 203 -9.05 -19.57 -5.59
N CYS A 204 -8.30 -18.95 -6.50
CA CYS A 204 -8.27 -17.48 -6.68
C CYS A 204 -9.52 -16.96 -7.39
N ARG A 205 -10.69 -17.22 -6.81
CA ARG A 205 -12.01 -16.79 -7.28
C ARG A 205 -12.83 -16.28 -6.10
N ASN A 206 -13.82 -15.46 -6.37
CA ASN A 206 -14.59 -14.75 -5.36
C ASN A 206 -16.09 -14.76 -5.65
N ASN A 207 -16.85 -14.49 -4.58
CA ASN A 207 -18.25 -14.09 -4.66
C ASN A 207 -18.37 -12.62 -4.24
N ILE A 208 -19.41 -11.96 -4.74
CA ILE A 208 -19.80 -10.63 -4.27
C ILE A 208 -20.78 -10.79 -3.10
N TRP A 209 -20.54 -10.06 -2.02
CA TRP A 209 -21.33 -10.07 -0.79
C TRP A 209 -21.82 -8.66 -0.46
N ALA A 210 -22.98 -8.57 0.15
CA ALA A 210 -23.42 -7.37 0.86
C ALA A 210 -23.43 -7.64 2.36
N LYS A 211 -23.16 -6.60 3.14
CA LYS A 211 -23.37 -6.60 4.58
C LYS A 211 -24.13 -5.35 4.97
N ARG A 212 -25.25 -5.54 5.66
CA ARG A 212 -26.05 -4.45 6.22
C ARG A 212 -25.35 -3.91 7.47
N ILE A 213 -25.12 -2.60 7.53
CA ILE A 213 -24.22 -2.00 8.54
C ILE A 213 -24.85 -1.99 9.94
N ASP A 214 -26.15 -1.75 10.06
CA ASP A 214 -26.86 -1.67 11.35
C ASP A 214 -27.05 -3.05 12.01
N THR A 215 -27.49 -4.05 11.24
CA THR A 215 -27.80 -5.40 11.73
C THR A 215 -26.63 -6.37 11.63
N GLN A 216 -25.56 -5.99 10.91
CA GLN A 216 -24.40 -6.84 10.59
C GLN A 216 -24.75 -8.09 9.75
N GLN A 217 -25.97 -8.16 9.21
CA GLN A 217 -26.42 -9.30 8.41
C GLN A 217 -25.70 -9.32 7.05
N GLU A 218 -25.19 -10.49 6.68
CA GLU A 218 -24.50 -10.70 5.41
C GLU A 218 -25.37 -11.45 4.40
N PHE A 219 -25.21 -11.10 3.12
CA PHE A 219 -25.93 -11.65 1.98
C PHE A 219 -24.93 -11.98 0.89
N ARG A 220 -24.88 -13.24 0.46
CA ARG A 220 -24.12 -13.62 -0.74
C ARG A 220 -24.95 -13.21 -1.96
N LEU A 221 -24.41 -12.32 -2.79
CA LEU A 221 -25.14 -11.75 -3.92
C LEU A 221 -25.01 -12.60 -5.20
N THR A 222 -23.86 -13.24 -5.41
CA THR A 222 -23.62 -14.12 -6.57
C THR A 222 -23.68 -15.60 -6.19
N ASP A 223 -24.23 -16.43 -7.07
CA ASP A 223 -24.31 -17.87 -6.85
C ASP A 223 -23.02 -18.61 -7.22
N ASN A 224 -22.33 -18.16 -8.28
CA ASN A 224 -21.13 -18.78 -8.83
C ASN A 224 -19.84 -18.14 -8.31
N LEU A 225 -18.81 -18.97 -8.18
CA LEU A 225 -17.48 -18.58 -7.78
C LEU A 225 -16.65 -18.22 -9.02
N ASP A 226 -16.35 -16.94 -9.21
CA ASP A 226 -15.77 -16.40 -10.45
C ASP A 226 -14.67 -15.36 -10.20
N ILE A 227 -14.03 -14.86 -11.25
CA ILE A 227 -13.06 -13.75 -11.13
C ILE A 227 -13.82 -12.44 -11.35
N ASN A 228 -14.43 -11.92 -10.29
CA ASN A 228 -15.10 -10.61 -10.32
C ASN A 228 -14.11 -9.51 -9.94
N GLY A 229 -14.05 -8.45 -10.76
CA GLY A 229 -13.31 -7.21 -10.55
C GLY A 229 -14.19 -6.08 -10.00
N GLN A 230 -13.66 -4.86 -9.96
CA GLN A 230 -14.35 -3.70 -9.36
C GLN A 230 -15.82 -3.57 -9.81
N HIS A 231 -16.67 -3.20 -8.84
CA HIS A 231 -18.11 -3.05 -9.01
C HIS A 231 -18.57 -1.64 -8.62
N GLN A 232 -19.71 -1.22 -9.18
CA GLN A 232 -20.34 0.05 -8.88
C GLN A 232 -21.87 -0.03 -8.98
N PHE A 233 -22.56 0.71 -8.11
CA PHE A 233 -24.02 0.84 -8.14
C PHE A 233 -24.51 1.77 -9.24
N SER A 234 -25.63 1.38 -9.86
CA SER A 234 -26.48 2.25 -10.66
C SER A 234 -26.98 3.43 -9.82
N PRO A 235 -27.42 4.53 -10.46
CA PRO A 235 -27.81 5.71 -9.71
C PRO A 235 -28.92 5.52 -8.68
N ASP A 236 -29.85 4.62 -8.97
CA ASP A 236 -30.98 4.27 -8.12
C ASP A 236 -30.65 3.17 -7.09
N GLY A 237 -29.42 2.64 -7.07
CA GLY A 237 -28.98 1.59 -6.16
C GLY A 237 -29.50 0.18 -6.48
N LYS A 238 -30.28 0.00 -7.54
CA LYS A 238 -30.94 -1.28 -7.83
C LYS A 238 -30.08 -2.27 -8.59
N THR A 239 -29.07 -1.79 -9.30
CA THR A 239 -28.22 -2.62 -10.17
C THR A 239 -26.76 -2.43 -9.80
N LEU A 240 -26.03 -3.53 -9.61
CA LEU A 240 -24.57 -3.53 -9.57
C LEU A 240 -24.03 -3.84 -10.96
N ALA A 241 -23.03 -3.07 -11.42
CA ALA A 241 -22.25 -3.39 -12.60
C ALA A 241 -20.81 -3.72 -12.21
N PHE A 242 -20.21 -4.73 -12.83
CA PHE A 242 -18.83 -5.14 -12.57
C PHE A 242 -18.22 -5.85 -13.77
N VAL A 243 -16.89 -5.95 -13.79
CA VAL A 243 -16.19 -6.72 -14.82
C VAL A 243 -15.88 -8.11 -14.29
N GLN A 244 -16.29 -9.14 -15.00
CA GLN A 244 -15.94 -10.54 -14.74
C GLN A 244 -14.94 -11.02 -15.79
N THR A 245 -13.97 -11.83 -15.37
CA THR A 245 -12.93 -12.36 -16.25
C THR A 245 -13.00 -13.89 -16.32
N SER A 246 -12.76 -14.46 -17.50
CA SER A 246 -12.74 -15.90 -17.72
C SER A 246 -11.69 -16.28 -18.75
N ASN A 247 -11.27 -17.55 -18.80
CA ASN A 247 -10.43 -18.06 -19.88
C ASN A 247 -11.13 -17.84 -21.23
N CYS A 248 -10.38 -17.37 -22.23
CA CYS A 248 -10.91 -17.10 -23.56
C CYS A 248 -10.73 -18.34 -24.44
N ILE A 249 -11.83 -18.93 -24.89
CA ILE A 249 -11.79 -20.18 -25.68
C ILE A 249 -11.48 -19.88 -27.15
N GLN A 250 -12.12 -18.86 -27.73
CA GLN A 250 -11.83 -18.31 -29.07
C GLN A 250 -12.27 -16.84 -29.13
N PRO A 251 -11.49 -15.93 -29.75
CA PRO A 251 -10.24 -16.14 -30.48
C PRO A 251 -9.02 -16.28 -29.55
N LEU A 252 -7.96 -16.93 -30.05
CA LEU A 252 -6.73 -17.20 -29.29
C LEU A 252 -5.79 -15.98 -29.16
N THR A 253 -6.17 -14.80 -29.63
CA THR A 253 -5.32 -13.59 -29.53
C THR A 253 -5.20 -13.04 -28.12
N GLN A 254 -6.03 -13.53 -27.18
CA GLN A 254 -6.10 -13.06 -25.80
C GLN A 254 -6.30 -14.25 -24.83
N LYS A 255 -5.54 -14.32 -23.73
CA LYS A 255 -5.66 -15.39 -22.71
C LYS A 255 -7.02 -15.36 -22.00
N LEU A 256 -7.48 -14.16 -21.64
CA LEU A 256 -8.67 -13.94 -20.81
C LEU A 256 -9.72 -13.12 -21.56
N CYS A 257 -10.97 -13.55 -21.55
CA CYS A 257 -12.12 -12.76 -22.01
C CYS A 257 -12.63 -11.90 -20.84
N TYR A 258 -13.08 -10.67 -21.13
CA TYR A 258 -13.61 -9.73 -20.14
C TYR A 258 -15.08 -9.47 -20.40
N HIS A 259 -15.91 -9.54 -19.37
CA HIS A 259 -17.36 -9.43 -19.49
C HIS A 259 -17.85 -8.30 -18.59
N LEU A 260 -18.64 -7.37 -19.13
CA LEU A 260 -19.42 -6.45 -18.29
C LEU A 260 -20.67 -7.20 -17.84
N MET A 261 -20.83 -7.30 -16.52
CA MET A 261 -21.93 -8.00 -15.88
C MET A 261 -22.81 -7.01 -15.13
N THR A 262 -24.10 -7.30 -15.03
CA THR A 262 -25.05 -6.62 -14.17
C THR A 262 -25.76 -7.57 -13.24
N LEU A 263 -26.16 -7.07 -12.07
CA LEU A 263 -26.82 -7.84 -11.02
C LEU A 263 -27.89 -6.99 -10.34
N ASP A 264 -29.11 -7.51 -10.24
CA ASP A 264 -30.22 -6.89 -9.50
C ASP A 264 -29.97 -7.05 -7.99
N PHE A 265 -29.72 -5.93 -7.31
CA PHE A 265 -29.29 -5.91 -5.91
C PHE A 265 -30.40 -6.37 -4.96
N ASP A 266 -31.63 -5.87 -5.14
CA ASP A 266 -32.77 -6.19 -4.27
C ASP A 266 -33.14 -7.68 -4.35
N LYS A 267 -33.07 -8.28 -5.55
CA LYS A 267 -33.25 -9.72 -5.72
C LYS A 267 -32.09 -10.51 -5.14
N ALA A 268 -30.86 -10.04 -5.29
CA ALA A 268 -29.66 -10.69 -4.76
C ALA A 268 -29.62 -10.71 -3.22
N LEU A 269 -30.23 -9.73 -2.54
CA LEU A 269 -30.41 -9.75 -1.09
C LEU A 269 -31.38 -10.86 -0.62
N GLN A 270 -32.31 -11.30 -1.46
CA GLN A 270 -33.25 -12.38 -1.12
C GLN A 270 -32.65 -13.77 -1.42
N SER A 271 -31.95 -13.89 -2.54
CA SER A 271 -31.26 -15.11 -2.94
C SER A 271 -30.14 -14.80 -3.93
N PRO A 272 -28.96 -15.45 -3.82
CA PRO A 272 -27.85 -15.26 -4.76
C PRO A 272 -28.31 -15.44 -6.20
N GLN A 273 -27.84 -14.59 -7.11
CA GLN A 273 -28.21 -14.62 -8.53
C GLN A 273 -27.02 -15.02 -9.40
N THR A 274 -27.30 -15.60 -10.58
CA THR A 274 -26.37 -15.59 -11.70
C THR A 274 -26.41 -14.19 -12.34
N PRO A 275 -25.28 -13.46 -12.41
CA PRO A 275 -25.23 -12.13 -13.02
C PRO A 275 -25.54 -12.18 -14.53
N THR A 276 -26.15 -11.11 -15.04
CA THR A 276 -26.48 -10.97 -16.46
C THR A 276 -25.31 -10.37 -17.22
N ARG A 277 -24.86 -11.04 -18.28
CA ARG A 277 -23.82 -10.49 -19.15
C ARG A 277 -24.39 -9.47 -20.12
N VAL A 278 -23.82 -8.27 -20.08
CA VAL A 278 -24.21 -7.14 -20.93
C VAL A 278 -23.30 -7.01 -22.15
N LEU A 279 -21.99 -7.10 -21.93
CA LEU A 279 -20.95 -6.95 -22.96
C LEU A 279 -19.91 -8.06 -22.80
N GLU A 280 -19.36 -8.55 -23.91
CA GLU A 280 -18.24 -9.48 -23.95
C GLU A 280 -17.10 -8.93 -24.82
N CYS A 281 -15.92 -8.79 -24.23
CA CYS A 281 -14.70 -8.33 -24.88
C CYS A 281 -13.72 -9.50 -25.03
N LYS A 282 -13.51 -9.91 -26.28
CA LYS A 282 -12.63 -11.04 -26.65
C LYS A 282 -11.27 -10.64 -27.24
N ASN A 283 -11.15 -9.37 -27.65
CA ASN A 283 -9.95 -8.78 -28.27
C ASN A 283 -9.55 -7.46 -27.61
N SER A 284 -10.14 -7.17 -26.46
CA SER A 284 -9.81 -6.00 -25.66
C SER A 284 -10.03 -6.33 -24.20
N GLN A 285 -9.34 -5.60 -23.34
CA GLN A 285 -9.52 -5.61 -21.90
C GLN A 285 -10.42 -4.46 -21.52
N ILE A 286 -11.30 -4.69 -20.55
CA ILE A 286 -12.10 -3.64 -19.90
C ILE A 286 -11.94 -3.73 -18.39
N ARG A 287 -12.02 -2.58 -17.70
CA ARG A 287 -11.97 -2.51 -16.24
C ARG A 287 -12.64 -1.24 -15.70
N GLU A 288 -12.86 -1.22 -14.40
CA GLU A 288 -13.29 -0.05 -13.61
C GLU A 288 -14.60 0.56 -14.14
N PRO A 289 -15.74 -0.17 -14.07
CA PRO A 289 -17.04 0.35 -14.49
C PRO A 289 -17.54 1.45 -13.55
N GLN A 290 -17.97 2.58 -14.10
CA GLN A 290 -18.59 3.69 -13.35
C GLN A 290 -19.90 4.13 -14.02
N TRP A 291 -21.01 4.13 -13.30
CA TRP A 291 -22.30 4.58 -13.82
C TRP A 291 -22.35 6.10 -13.93
N LEU A 292 -22.50 6.61 -15.16
CA LEU A 292 -22.66 8.04 -15.43
C LEU A 292 -24.10 8.49 -15.16
N ASP A 293 -25.06 7.71 -15.64
CA ASP A 293 -26.51 7.88 -15.47
C ASP A 293 -27.22 6.51 -15.45
N SER A 294 -28.52 6.43 -15.74
CA SER A 294 -29.30 5.18 -15.71
C SER A 294 -29.06 4.25 -16.90
N ASP A 295 -28.41 4.74 -17.97
CA ASP A 295 -28.15 3.98 -19.20
C ASP A 295 -26.65 3.84 -19.50
N HIS A 296 -25.85 4.83 -19.13
CA HIS A 296 -24.45 4.93 -19.54
C HIS A 296 -23.47 4.49 -18.45
N ILE A 297 -22.53 3.63 -18.83
CA ILE A 297 -21.41 3.18 -17.99
C ILE A 297 -20.09 3.62 -18.64
N ALA A 298 -19.27 4.36 -17.89
CA ALA A 298 -17.87 4.62 -18.25
C ALA A 298 -17.00 3.41 -17.92
N LEU A 299 -16.02 3.12 -18.78
CA LEU A 299 -15.09 2.00 -18.67
C LEU A 299 -13.72 2.38 -19.22
N LEU A 300 -12.65 1.88 -18.61
CA LEU A 300 -11.36 1.83 -19.30
C LEU A 300 -11.35 0.64 -20.26
N GLN A 301 -10.93 0.88 -21.51
CA GLN A 301 -10.73 -0.15 -22.52
C GLN A 301 -9.31 -0.12 -23.05
N LYS A 302 -8.67 -1.28 -23.23
CA LYS A 302 -7.37 -1.44 -23.88
C LYS A 302 -7.43 -2.53 -24.94
N ASN A 303 -7.05 -2.21 -26.17
CA ASN A 303 -7.00 -3.19 -27.27
C ASN A 303 -5.59 -3.77 -27.47
N HIS A 304 -4.55 -2.92 -27.53
CA HIS A 304 -3.16 -3.35 -27.70
C HIS A 304 -2.20 -2.54 -26.82
N GLU A 305 -2.14 -1.21 -26.98
CA GLU A 305 -1.07 -0.43 -26.35
C GLU A 305 -1.53 0.37 -25.12
N ARG A 306 -2.54 1.24 -25.28
CA ARG A 306 -2.95 2.22 -24.25
C ARG A 306 -4.38 2.02 -23.77
N TRP A 307 -4.64 2.44 -22.54
CA TRP A 307 -5.97 2.58 -21.99
C TRP A 307 -6.63 3.85 -22.53
N LYS A 308 -7.90 3.72 -22.92
CA LYS A 308 -8.80 4.83 -23.24
C LYS A 308 -10.04 4.74 -22.38
N LEU A 309 -10.68 5.88 -22.11
CA LEU A 309 -11.95 5.96 -21.41
C LEU A 309 -13.08 5.97 -22.44
N ILE A 310 -13.99 5.00 -22.33
CA ILE A 310 -15.17 4.88 -23.19
C ILE A 310 -16.44 5.03 -22.37
N ARG A 311 -17.53 5.40 -23.03
CA ARG A 311 -18.90 5.37 -22.51
C ARG A 311 -19.69 4.31 -23.28
N TYR A 312 -20.31 3.41 -22.56
CA TYR A 312 -21.14 2.36 -23.11
C TYR A 312 -22.61 2.59 -22.73
N SER A 313 -23.53 2.56 -23.71
CA SER A 313 -24.99 2.64 -23.52
C SER A 313 -25.58 1.23 -23.44
N LEU A 314 -26.36 0.96 -22.39
CA LEU A 314 -27.05 -0.31 -22.18
C LEU A 314 -28.23 -0.47 -23.15
N GLN A 315 -28.97 0.60 -23.39
CA GLN A 315 -30.16 0.62 -24.25
C GLN A 315 -29.79 0.43 -25.72
N ASP A 316 -28.79 1.16 -26.20
CA ASP A 316 -28.41 1.13 -27.62
C ASP A 316 -27.37 0.03 -27.92
N ASN A 317 -26.75 -0.54 -26.88
CA ASN A 317 -25.64 -1.50 -27.00
C ASN A 317 -24.50 -0.96 -27.88
N THR A 318 -24.11 0.29 -27.64
CA THR A 318 -23.04 0.97 -28.37
C THR A 318 -22.01 1.58 -27.41
N SER A 319 -20.76 1.65 -27.88
CA SER A 319 -19.67 2.32 -27.16
C SER A 319 -19.22 3.58 -27.91
N THR A 320 -18.98 4.65 -27.17
CA THR A 320 -18.44 5.92 -27.66
C THR A 320 -17.14 6.25 -26.90
N LEU A 321 -16.19 6.90 -27.57
CA LEU A 321 -14.98 7.38 -26.91
C LEU A 321 -15.31 8.61 -26.06
N LEU A 322 -14.88 8.63 -24.80
CA LEU A 322 -14.94 9.82 -23.94
C LEU A 322 -13.60 10.55 -23.92
N TYR A 323 -12.51 9.80 -23.72
CA TYR A 323 -11.20 10.40 -23.53
C TYR A 323 -10.09 9.42 -23.92
N GLU A 324 -9.09 9.92 -24.62
CA GLU A 324 -7.85 9.22 -24.93
C GLU A 324 -6.68 10.19 -24.92
N VAL A 325 -5.47 9.65 -24.73
CA VAL A 325 -4.23 10.42 -24.70
C VAL A 325 -3.34 9.98 -25.86
N SER A 326 -2.78 10.94 -26.58
CA SER A 326 -1.84 10.66 -27.68
C SER A 326 -0.43 10.34 -27.16
N ASP A 327 -0.07 10.87 -25.99
CA ASP A 327 1.20 10.63 -25.31
C ASP A 327 0.94 10.21 -23.86
N GLY A 328 1.57 9.11 -23.44
CA GLY A 328 1.36 8.53 -22.11
C GLY A 328 0.20 7.53 -22.00
N ASP A 329 -0.29 7.24 -20.80
CA ASP A 329 -1.31 6.20 -20.59
C ASP A 329 -2.26 6.58 -19.46
N ILE A 330 -3.51 6.12 -19.53
CA ILE A 330 -4.48 6.32 -18.44
C ILE A 330 -4.21 5.30 -17.34
N ILE A 331 -4.00 5.78 -16.13
CA ILE A 331 -3.63 4.95 -14.97
C ILE A 331 -4.88 4.49 -14.24
N SER A 332 -5.75 5.45 -13.93
CA SER A 332 -6.98 5.27 -13.16
C SER A 332 -7.93 6.44 -13.42
N TYR A 333 -9.21 6.25 -13.08
CA TYR A 333 -10.16 7.34 -13.00
C TYR A 333 -11.21 7.09 -11.93
N ASP A 334 -11.89 8.15 -11.50
CA ASP A 334 -13.07 8.07 -10.64
C ASP A 334 -14.15 9.03 -11.14
N TYR A 335 -15.39 8.85 -10.69
CA TYR A 335 -16.53 9.68 -11.07
C TYR A 335 -17.30 10.18 -9.84
N SER A 336 -17.44 11.50 -9.71
CA SER A 336 -18.34 12.13 -8.75
C SER A 336 -19.63 12.54 -9.45
N ARG A 337 -20.74 11.87 -9.12
CA ARG A 337 -22.08 12.30 -9.58
C ARG A 337 -22.51 13.61 -8.94
N LYS A 338 -22.11 13.85 -7.69
CA LYS A 338 -22.40 15.10 -6.96
C LYS A 338 -21.83 16.30 -7.72
N ASP A 339 -20.60 16.16 -8.19
CA ASP A 339 -19.90 17.25 -8.88
C ASP A 339 -20.11 17.22 -10.40
N GLY A 340 -20.57 16.08 -10.94
CA GLY A 340 -20.70 15.86 -12.37
C GLY A 340 -19.33 15.87 -13.07
N LEU A 341 -18.31 15.28 -12.43
CA LEU A 341 -16.93 15.30 -12.91
C LEU A 341 -16.27 13.93 -12.87
N LEU A 342 -15.47 13.63 -13.89
CA LEU A 342 -14.52 12.54 -13.93
C LEU A 342 -13.13 13.07 -13.58
N ALA A 343 -12.45 12.40 -12.67
CA ALA A 343 -11.04 12.66 -12.33
C ALA A 343 -10.19 11.58 -12.97
N VAL A 344 -9.40 11.90 -13.98
CA VAL A 344 -8.55 10.96 -14.71
C VAL A 344 -7.09 11.20 -14.34
N VAL A 345 -6.42 10.18 -13.79
CA VAL A 345 -4.98 10.19 -13.61
C VAL A 345 -4.32 9.57 -14.83
N ARG A 346 -3.46 10.33 -15.50
CA ARG A 346 -2.67 9.84 -16.61
C ARG A 346 -1.18 10.03 -16.36
N LEU A 347 -0.39 9.15 -16.97
CA LEU A 347 1.02 9.41 -17.23
C LEU A 347 1.11 10.26 -18.49
N GLY A 348 1.98 11.27 -18.52
CA GLY A 348 2.26 12.10 -19.71
C GLY A 348 3.76 12.23 -19.97
N GLU A 349 4.13 13.29 -20.70
CA GLU A 349 5.50 13.56 -21.12
C GLU A 349 6.52 13.55 -19.96
N GLY A 350 7.69 12.96 -20.20
CA GLY A 350 8.77 12.83 -19.21
C GLY A 350 8.42 11.93 -18.02
N SER A 351 7.40 11.07 -18.19
CA SER A 351 6.88 10.16 -17.16
C SER A 351 6.36 10.88 -15.91
N HIS A 352 5.70 12.03 -16.11
CA HIS A 352 5.03 12.78 -15.06
C HIS A 352 3.54 12.44 -15.01
N TYR A 353 2.96 12.48 -13.81
CA TYR A 353 1.53 12.26 -13.63
C TYR A 353 0.75 13.57 -13.75
N TYR A 354 -0.41 13.50 -14.39
CA TYR A 354 -1.36 14.59 -14.54
C TYR A 354 -2.73 14.16 -14.03
N LEU A 355 -3.46 15.12 -13.47
CA LEU A 355 -4.87 15.00 -13.14
C LEU A 355 -5.66 15.81 -14.17
N ASP A 356 -6.47 15.12 -14.97
CA ASP A 356 -7.40 15.74 -15.90
C ASP A 356 -8.81 15.64 -15.34
N MET A 357 -9.50 16.78 -15.28
CA MET A 357 -10.89 16.84 -14.86
C MET A 357 -11.77 16.92 -16.11
N LEU A 358 -12.70 15.99 -16.28
CA LEU A 358 -13.58 15.91 -17.45
C LEU A 358 -15.05 15.99 -17.03
N LYS A 359 -15.91 16.50 -17.90
CA LYS A 359 -17.36 16.31 -17.80
C LYS A 359 -17.76 14.88 -18.23
N PRO A 360 -18.98 14.40 -17.91
CA PRO A 360 -19.41 13.04 -18.26
C PRO A 360 -19.53 12.78 -19.77
N ASP A 361 -19.56 13.83 -20.59
CA ASP A 361 -19.52 13.76 -22.06
C ASP A 361 -18.11 13.71 -22.64
N GLY A 362 -17.06 13.79 -21.80
CA GLY A 362 -15.67 13.75 -22.19
C GLY A 362 -15.01 15.12 -22.37
N GLU A 363 -15.75 16.23 -22.22
CA GLU A 363 -15.17 17.57 -22.33
C GLU A 363 -14.14 17.81 -21.21
N GLN A 364 -12.89 18.08 -21.56
CA GLN A 364 -11.83 18.37 -20.59
C GLN A 364 -12.00 19.77 -20.00
N VAL A 365 -12.24 19.84 -18.69
CA VAL A 365 -12.40 21.06 -17.91
C VAL A 365 -11.05 21.64 -17.50
N SER A 366 -10.13 20.79 -17.05
CA SER A 366 -8.78 21.20 -16.65
C SER A 366 -7.79 20.06 -16.73
N SER A 367 -6.50 20.39 -16.76
CA SER A 367 -5.39 19.44 -16.71
C SER A 367 -4.26 20.05 -15.89
N HIS A 368 -3.87 19.38 -14.81
CA HIS A 368 -2.81 19.86 -13.92
C HIS A 368 -1.79 18.76 -13.66
N ARG A 369 -0.50 19.14 -13.62
CA ARG A 369 0.56 18.24 -13.20
C ARG A 369 0.41 17.93 -11.71
N ILE A 370 0.56 16.65 -11.36
CA ILE A 370 0.55 16.22 -9.97
C ILE A 370 1.94 16.44 -9.37
N HIS A 371 2.00 17.19 -8.28
CA HIS A 371 3.23 17.55 -7.58
C HIS A 371 3.46 16.58 -6.43
N TYR A 372 4.20 15.50 -6.70
CA TYR A 372 4.57 14.55 -5.65
C TYR A 372 5.50 15.20 -4.62
N PRO A 373 5.21 15.05 -3.30
CA PRO A 373 6.19 15.36 -2.27
C PRO A 373 7.34 14.35 -2.32
N ASN A 374 8.46 14.67 -1.68
CA ASN A 374 9.65 13.80 -1.64
C ASN A 374 9.39 12.43 -0.98
N THR A 375 8.27 12.25 -0.29
CA THR A 375 7.85 10.99 0.31
C THR A 375 7.20 10.02 -0.69
N ILE A 376 6.81 10.48 -1.88
CA ILE A 376 6.26 9.65 -2.94
C ILE A 376 7.30 9.55 -4.06
N ALA A 377 7.70 8.32 -4.39
CA ALA A 377 8.65 8.08 -5.48
C ALA A 377 8.11 8.60 -6.84
N ARG A 378 9.01 9.17 -7.66
CA ARG A 378 8.69 9.82 -8.95
C ARG A 378 7.75 9.00 -9.84
N PHE A 379 7.98 7.69 -9.94
CA PHE A 379 7.24 6.81 -10.86
C PHE A 379 6.12 6.01 -10.18
N LYS A 380 5.86 6.26 -8.90
CA LYS A 380 4.81 5.58 -8.16
C LYS A 380 3.44 5.94 -8.74
N SER A 381 2.64 4.93 -9.04
CA SER A 381 1.27 5.12 -9.52
C SER A 381 0.34 5.38 -8.35
N ILE A 382 -0.66 6.24 -8.57
CA ILE A 382 -1.66 6.59 -7.56
C ILE A 382 -3.08 6.36 -8.11
N TYR A 383 -4.01 6.11 -7.20
CA TYR A 383 -5.40 5.77 -7.51
C TYR A 383 -6.31 6.64 -6.64
N PRO A 384 -6.50 7.92 -7.01
CA PRO A 384 -7.31 8.84 -6.23
C PRO A 384 -8.80 8.67 -6.47
N ASN A 385 -9.56 8.83 -5.39
CA ASN A 385 -11.01 8.81 -5.37
C ASN A 385 -11.57 10.14 -4.91
N PHE A 386 -12.76 10.51 -5.37
CA PHE A 386 -13.42 11.74 -4.94
C PHE A 386 -13.70 11.73 -3.45
N SER A 387 -13.31 12.82 -2.77
CA SER A 387 -13.62 13.03 -1.36
C SER A 387 -14.91 13.85 -1.21
N PRO A 388 -15.56 13.85 -0.04
CA PRO A 388 -16.73 14.68 0.21
C PRO A 388 -16.40 16.18 0.30
N TYR A 389 -15.11 16.53 0.48
CA TYR A 389 -14.62 17.91 0.56
C TYR A 389 -14.46 18.51 -0.83
N GLU A 390 -14.78 19.79 -0.96
CA GLU A 390 -14.73 20.48 -2.25
C GLU A 390 -13.33 20.49 -2.85
N ASN A 391 -13.27 20.23 -4.16
CA ASN A 391 -12.05 20.29 -4.98
C ASN A 391 -10.91 19.37 -4.51
N GLN A 392 -11.25 18.26 -3.87
CA GLN A 392 -10.29 17.36 -3.25
C GLN A 392 -10.60 15.89 -3.56
N LEU A 393 -9.56 15.15 -3.92
CA LEU A 393 -9.52 13.70 -4.01
C LEU A 393 -8.66 13.14 -2.85
N ALA A 394 -8.75 11.84 -2.57
CA ALA A 394 -7.86 11.15 -1.64
C ALA A 394 -7.35 9.83 -2.21
N PHE A 395 -6.13 9.45 -1.84
CA PHE A 395 -5.50 8.19 -2.26
C PHE A 395 -4.56 7.64 -1.19
N SER A 396 -4.24 6.35 -1.31
CA SER A 396 -3.21 5.70 -0.50
C SER A 396 -1.98 5.36 -1.33
N THR A 397 -0.80 5.43 -0.71
CA THR A 397 0.44 4.83 -1.27
C THR A 397 0.79 3.48 -0.67
N GLY A 398 -0.03 2.97 0.24
CA GLY A 398 0.27 1.80 1.07
C GLY A 398 -0.02 2.12 2.51
N ARG A 399 0.92 2.68 3.25
CA ARG A 399 0.81 3.00 4.68
C ARG A 399 0.49 4.46 4.94
N GLN A 400 0.51 5.30 3.90
CA GLN A 400 0.25 6.73 4.01
C GLN A 400 -0.94 7.13 3.13
N LEU A 401 -1.89 7.87 3.71
CA LEU A 401 -2.95 8.54 2.97
C LEU A 401 -2.51 9.95 2.57
N TYR A 402 -3.04 10.40 1.43
CA TYR A 402 -2.83 11.73 0.89
C TYR A 402 -4.14 12.32 0.37
N THR A 403 -4.23 13.65 0.39
CA THR A 403 -5.20 14.41 -0.38
C THR A 403 -4.56 14.91 -1.67
N LEU A 404 -5.37 15.06 -2.72
CA LEU A 404 -4.98 15.60 -4.02
C LEU A 404 -6.00 16.66 -4.44
N THR A 405 -5.57 17.92 -4.51
CA THR A 405 -6.42 19.01 -5.02
C THR A 405 -6.59 18.91 -6.55
N TYR A 406 -7.64 19.51 -7.10
CA TYR A 406 -7.83 19.57 -8.57
C TYR A 406 -6.71 20.32 -9.32
N GLN A 407 -5.91 21.13 -8.62
CA GLN A 407 -4.73 21.81 -9.15
C GLN A 407 -3.45 20.96 -9.06
N GLY A 408 -3.55 19.70 -8.63
CA GLY A 408 -2.43 18.76 -8.60
C GLY A 408 -1.55 18.83 -7.36
N GLN A 409 -1.91 19.60 -6.32
CA GLN A 409 -1.20 19.62 -5.05
C GLN A 409 -1.52 18.38 -4.21
N VAL A 410 -0.48 17.72 -3.67
CA VAL A 410 -0.58 16.53 -2.82
C VAL A 410 -0.20 16.88 -1.38
N ASN A 411 -1.03 16.51 -0.40
CA ASN A 411 -0.75 16.75 1.02
C ASN A 411 -0.95 15.47 1.84
N PRO A 412 -0.03 15.13 2.77
CA PRO A 412 -0.16 13.94 3.59
C PRO A 412 -1.30 14.08 4.61
N VAL A 413 -1.93 12.95 4.92
CA VAL A 413 -3.02 12.82 5.90
C VAL A 413 -2.51 12.05 7.11
N THR A 414 -2.71 12.58 8.30
CA THR A 414 -2.24 11.88 9.51
C THR A 414 -3.13 10.67 9.79
N LEU A 415 -2.50 9.51 9.94
CA LEU A 415 -3.16 8.26 10.29
C LEU A 415 -2.91 7.90 11.77
N PRO A 416 -3.95 7.50 12.52
CA PRO A 416 -3.78 6.98 13.88
C PRO A 416 -3.10 5.60 13.96
N VAL A 417 -2.96 4.89 12.84
CA VAL A 417 -2.33 3.57 12.76
C VAL A 417 -1.31 3.51 11.65
N ASP A 418 -0.26 2.72 11.87
CA ASP A 418 0.83 2.51 10.92
C ASP A 418 0.69 1.15 10.21
N GLU A 419 -0.41 0.99 9.46
CA GLU A 419 -0.73 -0.24 8.72
C GLU A 419 -1.02 0.04 7.23
N PRO A 420 -0.65 -0.88 6.31
CA PRO A 420 -1.00 -0.75 4.91
C PRO A 420 -2.52 -0.79 4.68
N MET A 421 -3.02 0.18 3.92
CA MET A 421 -4.42 0.32 3.52
C MET A 421 -4.53 0.74 2.05
N GLY A 422 -5.59 0.28 1.37
CA GLY A 422 -5.92 0.71 0.01
C GLY A 422 -6.40 2.17 -0.06
N SER A 423 -6.58 2.68 -1.29
CA SER A 423 -7.24 3.98 -1.49
C SER A 423 -8.66 3.98 -0.91
N PRO A 424 -9.10 5.10 -0.32
CA PRO A 424 -10.39 5.17 0.36
C PRO A 424 -11.56 5.29 -0.61
N VAL A 425 -12.68 4.68 -0.25
CA VAL A 425 -14.00 4.90 -0.89
C VAL A 425 -14.91 5.60 0.10
N PHE A 426 -15.37 6.80 -0.23
CA PHE A 426 -16.14 7.63 0.70
C PHE A 426 -17.62 7.26 0.74
N HIS A 427 -18.22 7.48 1.91
CA HIS A 427 -19.66 7.36 2.09
C HIS A 427 -20.39 8.44 1.28
N PRO A 428 -21.53 8.14 0.62
CA PRO A 428 -22.22 9.09 -0.26
C PRO A 428 -22.66 10.40 0.42
N SER A 429 -22.93 10.37 1.72
CA SER A 429 -23.57 11.45 2.46
C SER A 429 -22.99 11.76 3.84
N ASP A 430 -21.92 11.07 4.25
CA ASP A 430 -21.44 11.07 5.64
C ASP A 430 -19.92 11.18 5.73
N SER A 431 -19.41 11.55 6.91
CA SER A 431 -18.01 11.67 7.25
C SER A 431 -17.35 10.30 7.50
N ARG A 432 -17.57 9.34 6.59
CA ARG A 432 -17.06 7.96 6.69
C ARG A 432 -16.42 7.53 5.38
N MET A 433 -15.43 6.65 5.46
CA MET A 433 -14.80 6.04 4.28
C MET A 433 -14.41 4.59 4.52
N LEU A 434 -14.43 3.77 3.48
CA LEU A 434 -13.93 2.41 3.51
C LEU A 434 -12.49 2.37 3.02
N VAL A 435 -11.67 1.56 3.67
CA VAL A 435 -10.35 1.16 3.18
C VAL A 435 -10.22 -0.35 3.27
N ILE A 436 -9.41 -0.93 2.40
CA ILE A 436 -9.03 -2.34 2.50
C ILE A 436 -7.73 -2.42 3.29
N LYS A 437 -7.78 -3.04 4.47
CA LYS A 437 -6.60 -3.29 5.31
C LYS A 437 -6.27 -4.78 5.25
N GLY A 438 -5.00 -5.15 5.36
CA GLY A 438 -4.66 -6.56 5.48
C GLY A 438 -3.19 -6.85 5.33
N GLN A 439 -2.85 -8.11 5.57
CA GLN A 439 -1.48 -8.60 5.53
C GLN A 439 -1.39 -9.76 4.56
N TYR A 440 -0.23 -9.86 3.93
CA TYR A 440 0.16 -10.98 3.11
C TYR A 440 1.30 -11.69 3.84
N ASP A 441 1.18 -13.00 3.99
CA ASP A 441 2.13 -13.86 4.69
C ASP A 441 2.57 -14.96 3.74
N SER A 442 3.87 -15.02 3.51
CA SER A 442 4.48 -16.01 2.63
C SER A 442 5.85 -16.40 3.15
N ASP A 443 6.21 -17.65 2.94
CA ASP A 443 7.45 -18.27 3.40
C ASP A 443 8.30 -18.71 2.19
N ILE A 444 9.61 -18.77 2.39
CA ILE A 444 10.56 -19.29 1.40
C ILE A 444 10.88 -20.75 1.75
N TYR A 445 10.63 -21.63 0.78
CA TYR A 445 10.90 -23.05 0.87
C TYR A 445 12.02 -23.46 -0.06
N ALA A 446 12.89 -24.35 0.40
CA ALA A 446 13.80 -25.13 -0.41
C ALA A 446 13.22 -26.53 -0.68
N MET A 447 13.39 -26.99 -1.92
CA MET A 447 13.09 -28.36 -2.31
C MET A 447 14.30 -28.96 -3.04
N PRO A 448 14.87 -30.10 -2.57
CA PRO A 448 15.96 -30.78 -3.25
C PRO A 448 15.55 -31.26 -4.65
N LEU A 449 16.38 -31.03 -5.66
CA LEU A 449 16.11 -31.45 -7.04
C LEU A 449 16.05 -32.98 -7.17
N HIS A 450 17.04 -33.68 -6.62
CA HIS A 450 17.15 -35.14 -6.75
C HIS A 450 16.22 -35.95 -5.81
N GLN A 451 15.47 -35.29 -4.93
CA GLN A 451 14.53 -35.93 -3.99
C GLN A 451 13.14 -35.27 -4.01
N ALA A 452 12.82 -34.51 -5.07
CA ALA A 452 11.60 -33.70 -5.18
C ALA A 452 10.28 -34.48 -5.03
N THR A 453 10.30 -35.81 -5.21
CA THR A 453 9.14 -36.70 -5.05
C THR A 453 8.83 -37.04 -3.59
N GLN A 454 9.72 -36.73 -2.63
CA GLN A 454 9.50 -36.98 -1.21
C GLN A 454 8.86 -35.76 -0.55
N ALA A 455 7.59 -35.85 -0.15
CA ALA A 455 6.84 -34.75 0.47
C ALA A 455 7.50 -34.17 1.76
N GLN A 456 8.36 -34.95 2.43
CA GLN A 456 9.12 -34.56 3.61
C GLN A 456 10.43 -33.80 3.30
N ALA A 457 10.82 -33.67 2.03
CA ALA A 457 12.09 -33.04 1.63
C ALA A 457 12.03 -31.50 1.56
N ARG A 458 10.86 -30.88 1.77
CA ARG A 458 10.72 -29.42 1.71
C ARG A 458 11.12 -28.78 3.04
N GLN A 459 12.14 -27.93 3.01
CA GLN A 459 12.65 -27.22 4.17
C GLN A 459 12.26 -25.74 4.09
N ILE A 460 11.74 -25.18 5.19
CA ILE A 460 11.56 -23.72 5.31
C ILE A 460 12.95 -23.10 5.50
N LEU A 461 13.34 -22.19 4.61
CA LEU A 461 14.59 -21.44 4.74
C LEU A 461 14.37 -20.14 5.52
N GLU A 462 13.34 -19.39 5.13
CA GLU A 462 13.05 -18.08 5.71
C GLU A 462 11.55 -17.95 5.95
N ARG A 463 11.21 -17.43 7.13
CA ARG A 463 9.82 -17.24 7.55
C ARG A 463 9.66 -16.11 8.55
N SER A 464 8.45 -15.58 8.59
CA SER A 464 7.99 -14.57 9.52
C SER A 464 6.46 -14.61 9.58
N ASN A 465 5.82 -13.51 9.95
CA ASN A 465 4.39 -13.32 9.86
C ASN A 465 4.04 -12.23 8.81
N ARG A 466 4.93 -12.08 7.83
CA ARG A 466 4.93 -11.05 6.79
C ARG A 466 5.27 -11.70 5.45
N GLU A 467 5.22 -10.92 4.39
CA GLU A 467 5.56 -11.40 3.06
C GLU A 467 7.06 -11.63 2.92
N GLU A 468 7.44 -12.87 2.58
CA GLU A 468 8.75 -13.21 2.03
C GLU A 468 8.63 -13.45 0.53
N SER A 469 9.47 -12.78 -0.28
CA SER A 469 9.44 -12.90 -1.74
C SER A 469 10.82 -12.74 -2.40
N ASN A 470 10.92 -13.10 -3.69
CA ASN A 470 12.12 -12.97 -4.53
C ASN A 470 13.44 -13.46 -3.88
N ALA A 471 13.42 -14.69 -3.37
CA ALA A 471 14.59 -15.34 -2.81
C ALA A 471 15.60 -15.78 -3.90
N LEU A 472 16.88 -15.49 -3.70
CA LEU A 472 17.96 -15.70 -4.67
C LEU A 472 19.24 -16.16 -3.97
N PHE A 473 19.86 -17.21 -4.50
CA PHE A 473 21.18 -17.65 -4.08
C PHE A 473 22.27 -16.67 -4.51
N GLN A 474 23.20 -16.37 -3.61
CA GLN A 474 24.39 -15.59 -3.92
C GLN A 474 25.32 -16.39 -4.87
N PRO A 475 25.73 -15.82 -6.01
CA PRO A 475 26.74 -16.44 -6.86
C PRO A 475 28.07 -16.61 -6.12
N GLY A 476 28.56 -17.85 -6.05
CA GLY A 476 29.87 -18.17 -5.47
C GLY A 476 30.01 -17.95 -3.95
N GLY A 477 28.89 -17.82 -3.23
CA GLY A 477 28.87 -17.64 -1.78
C GLY A 477 27.75 -18.43 -1.11
N GLU A 478 27.55 -18.18 0.19
CA GLU A 478 26.60 -18.92 1.03
C GLU A 478 25.35 -18.09 1.38
N LEU A 479 25.28 -16.83 0.93
CA LEU A 479 24.15 -15.96 1.26
C LEU A 479 22.92 -16.25 0.41
N LEU A 480 21.76 -16.08 1.04
CA LEU A 480 20.46 -15.96 0.44
C LEU A 480 20.03 -14.49 0.53
N ALA A 481 19.75 -13.86 -0.61
CA ALA A 481 19.04 -12.57 -0.64
C ALA A 481 17.55 -12.81 -0.82
N PHE A 482 16.73 -12.04 -0.11
CA PHE A 482 15.28 -12.10 -0.26
C PHE A 482 14.63 -10.80 0.18
N ASN A 483 13.40 -10.57 -0.26
CA ASN A 483 12.59 -9.44 0.15
C ASN A 483 11.75 -9.85 1.35
N SER A 484 11.67 -9.01 2.38
CA SER A 484 10.76 -9.25 3.51
C SER A 484 10.29 -7.96 4.18
N ALA A 485 9.01 -7.97 4.56
CA ALA A 485 8.38 -6.91 5.36
C ALA A 485 8.54 -7.10 6.87
N ARG A 486 9.44 -7.97 7.33
CA ARG A 486 9.60 -8.30 8.77
C ARG A 486 9.98 -7.13 9.68
N SER A 487 10.57 -6.05 9.16
CA SER A 487 10.81 -4.80 9.90
C SER A 487 9.65 -3.81 9.83
N GLY A 488 8.53 -4.22 9.23
CA GLY A 488 7.33 -3.42 8.99
C GLY A 488 7.25 -2.86 7.57
N GLN A 489 8.36 -2.76 6.85
CA GLN A 489 8.43 -2.28 5.46
C GLN A 489 9.16 -3.30 4.61
N MET A 490 8.80 -3.40 3.33
CA MET A 490 9.52 -4.27 2.40
C MET A 490 10.97 -3.80 2.24
N GLN A 491 11.89 -4.66 2.64
CA GLN A 491 13.33 -4.44 2.55
C GLN A 491 14.00 -5.69 1.97
N ILE A 492 15.24 -5.55 1.53
CA ILE A 492 16.11 -6.66 1.14
C ILE A 492 16.85 -7.14 2.39
N TRP A 493 16.85 -8.45 2.58
CA TRP A 493 17.50 -9.16 3.68
C TRP A 493 18.50 -10.15 3.15
N LEU A 494 19.50 -10.45 3.98
CA LEU A 494 20.51 -11.47 3.73
C LEU A 494 20.49 -12.50 4.86
N SER A 495 20.63 -13.77 4.50
CA SER A 495 20.71 -14.89 5.43
C SER A 495 21.77 -15.89 4.96
N ASP A 496 22.57 -16.41 5.87
CA ASP A 496 23.50 -17.54 5.69
C ASP A 496 22.95 -18.82 6.34
N GLY A 497 21.65 -18.86 6.64
CA GLY A 497 21.01 -19.90 7.45
C GLY A 497 21.02 -19.63 8.96
N GLN A 498 21.59 -18.50 9.40
CA GLN A 498 21.47 -17.98 10.77
C GLN A 498 20.36 -16.91 10.85
N VAL A 499 20.48 -16.01 11.83
CA VAL A 499 19.56 -14.88 12.01
C VAL A 499 19.73 -13.91 10.83
N PRO A 500 18.66 -13.64 10.06
CA PRO A 500 18.75 -12.79 8.89
C PRO A 500 19.03 -11.32 9.26
N ARG A 501 19.81 -10.64 8.43
CA ARG A 501 20.14 -9.21 8.60
C ARG A 501 19.50 -8.38 7.50
N GLN A 502 18.97 -7.21 7.86
CA GLN A 502 18.48 -6.25 6.88
C GLN A 502 19.67 -5.66 6.12
N LEU A 503 19.58 -5.59 4.81
CA LEU A 503 20.60 -5.00 3.95
C LEU A 503 20.22 -3.58 3.52
N SER A 504 18.99 -3.40 3.05
CA SER A 504 18.52 -2.11 2.54
C SER A 504 17.91 -1.23 3.62
N ASN A 505 17.78 0.06 3.34
CA ASN A 505 17.00 1.00 4.15
C ASN A 505 16.16 1.90 3.23
N PHE A 506 15.26 1.28 2.48
CA PHE A 506 14.37 2.00 1.58
C PHE A 506 13.35 2.85 2.35
N PRO A 507 12.89 3.98 1.79
CA PRO A 507 11.85 4.80 2.38
C PRO A 507 10.54 4.06 2.65
N MET A 508 9.69 4.66 3.49
CA MET A 508 8.34 4.19 3.73
C MET A 508 7.56 4.09 2.41
N ASP A 509 6.73 3.06 2.30
CA ASP A 509 5.93 2.75 1.11
C ASP A 509 6.74 2.45 -0.15
N THR A 510 8.03 2.14 -0.06
CA THR A 510 8.76 1.64 -1.23
C THR A 510 8.20 0.29 -1.67
N SER A 511 7.74 0.24 -2.93
CA SER A 511 7.32 -1.00 -3.59
C SER A 511 8.57 -1.70 -4.13
N LEU A 512 8.84 -2.93 -3.71
CA LEU A 512 10.01 -3.70 -4.12
C LEU A 512 9.57 -4.86 -5.02
N TYR A 513 9.96 -4.80 -6.30
CA TYR A 513 9.53 -5.76 -7.32
C TYR A 513 10.56 -6.89 -7.47
N GLU A 514 11.50 -6.78 -8.40
CA GLU A 514 12.55 -7.78 -8.62
C GLU A 514 13.91 -7.33 -8.07
N THR A 515 14.72 -8.29 -7.68
CA THR A 515 16.09 -8.12 -7.22
C THR A 515 16.98 -9.08 -8.01
N HIS A 516 18.24 -8.73 -8.28
CA HIS A 516 19.21 -9.61 -8.95
C HIS A 516 20.60 -9.46 -8.34
N TRP A 517 21.34 -10.56 -8.21
CA TRP A 517 22.74 -10.55 -7.80
C TRP A 517 23.67 -10.10 -8.94
N SER A 518 24.76 -9.42 -8.58
CA SER A 518 25.90 -9.29 -9.47
C SER A 518 26.57 -10.66 -9.66
N ALA A 519 27.27 -10.83 -10.78
CA ALA A 519 27.88 -12.09 -11.18
C ALA A 519 29.05 -12.50 -10.27
N ASP A 520 29.61 -11.54 -9.52
CA ASP A 520 30.64 -11.76 -8.48
C ASP A 520 30.03 -11.90 -7.07
N GLY A 521 28.71 -11.78 -6.92
CA GLY A 521 28.01 -11.92 -5.64
C GLY A 521 28.25 -10.79 -4.64
N THR A 522 28.81 -9.65 -5.06
CA THR A 522 29.16 -8.54 -4.15
C THR A 522 28.12 -7.42 -4.09
N GLN A 523 27.15 -7.41 -5.02
CA GLN A 523 26.13 -6.38 -5.15
C GLN A 523 24.77 -6.97 -5.51
N LEU A 524 23.72 -6.18 -5.27
CA LEU A 524 22.36 -6.44 -5.73
C LEU A 524 21.87 -5.26 -6.58
N LEU A 525 21.09 -5.54 -7.62
CA LEU A 525 20.29 -4.57 -8.35
C LEU A 525 18.82 -4.82 -8.05
N ALA A 526 18.15 -3.83 -7.49
CA ALA A 526 16.75 -3.90 -7.09
C ALA A 526 15.89 -2.92 -7.88
N ASN A 527 14.68 -3.34 -8.23
CA ASN A 527 13.65 -2.49 -8.80
C ASN A 527 12.72 -1.98 -7.69
N THR A 528 12.89 -0.72 -7.30
CA THR A 528 12.13 -0.05 -6.22
C THR A 528 11.30 1.09 -6.80
N ASP A 529 9.98 1.03 -6.67
CA ASP A 529 9.04 2.01 -7.25
C ASP A 529 9.35 2.35 -8.72
N LYS A 530 9.65 1.31 -9.51
CA LYS A 530 10.02 1.40 -10.93
C LYS A 530 11.32 2.15 -11.20
N THR A 531 12.19 2.23 -10.20
CA THR A 531 13.53 2.83 -10.27
C THR A 531 14.56 1.79 -9.87
N LEU A 532 15.70 1.75 -10.58
CA LEU A 532 16.76 0.80 -10.26
C LEU A 532 17.69 1.34 -9.17
N VAL A 533 17.96 0.53 -8.16
CA VAL A 533 18.90 0.83 -7.08
C VAL A 533 19.93 -0.29 -6.98
N ARG A 534 21.21 0.08 -7.03
CA ARG A 534 22.32 -0.83 -6.73
C ARG A 534 22.62 -0.80 -5.24
N LEU A 535 22.80 -1.95 -4.62
CA LEU A 535 23.14 -2.10 -3.21
C LEU A 535 24.43 -2.92 -3.06
N ASN A 536 25.34 -2.43 -2.22
CA ASN A 536 26.51 -3.19 -1.78
C ASN A 536 26.16 -3.98 -0.51
N LEU A 537 26.95 -5.02 -0.21
CA LEU A 537 26.75 -5.87 0.99
C LEU A 537 26.89 -5.15 2.34
N ASP A 538 27.49 -3.97 2.35
CA ASP A 538 27.60 -3.07 3.52
C ASP A 538 26.34 -2.21 3.74
N GLY A 539 25.35 -2.30 2.84
CA GLY A 539 24.11 -1.54 2.89
C GLY A 539 24.16 -0.18 2.18
N SER A 540 25.31 0.22 1.62
CA SER A 540 25.38 1.42 0.79
C SER A 540 24.60 1.21 -0.51
N GLN A 541 23.87 2.25 -0.93
CA GLN A 541 22.94 2.18 -2.06
C GLN A 541 23.11 3.36 -3.01
N HIS A 542 22.97 3.09 -4.31
CA HIS A 542 23.08 4.06 -5.39
C HIS A 542 21.94 3.89 -6.38
N THR A 543 21.15 4.95 -6.57
CA THR A 543 20.09 4.99 -7.58
C THR A 543 20.70 5.14 -8.97
N VAL A 544 20.24 4.33 -9.93
CA VAL A 544 20.59 4.45 -11.34
C VAL A 544 19.71 5.54 -11.96
N PRO A 545 20.29 6.62 -12.52
CA PRO A 545 19.51 7.71 -13.09
C PRO A 545 18.89 7.29 -14.41
N LEU A 546 17.57 7.11 -14.44
CA LEU A 546 16.79 6.77 -15.63
C LEU A 546 15.65 7.78 -15.83
N ASP A 547 15.34 8.10 -17.09
CA ASP A 547 14.27 9.03 -17.46
C ASP A 547 12.91 8.37 -17.68
N TYR A 548 12.88 7.04 -17.62
CA TYR A 548 11.70 6.20 -17.79
C TYR A 548 11.59 5.20 -16.63
N PRO A 549 10.37 4.80 -16.26
CA PRO A 549 10.17 3.79 -15.24
C PRO A 549 10.51 2.38 -15.77
N VAL A 550 11.17 1.60 -14.92
CA VAL A 550 11.40 0.17 -15.12
C VAL A 550 10.24 -0.61 -14.50
N VAL A 551 9.30 -1.02 -15.34
CA VAL A 551 8.08 -1.72 -14.91
C VAL A 551 8.41 -3.11 -14.37
N GLN A 552 9.35 -3.82 -15.01
CA GLN A 552 9.89 -5.10 -14.54
C GLN A 552 11.39 -5.19 -14.83
N LEU A 553 12.15 -5.73 -13.88
CA LEU A 553 13.57 -6.08 -14.04
C LEU A 553 13.72 -7.60 -14.20
N PHE A 554 13.97 -8.04 -15.42
CA PHE A 554 14.01 -9.47 -15.77
C PHE A 554 15.36 -10.13 -15.51
N HIS A 555 16.47 -9.42 -15.79
CA HIS A 555 17.81 -9.97 -15.64
C HIS A 555 18.84 -8.84 -15.52
N TRP A 556 19.92 -9.07 -14.76
CA TRP A 556 21.05 -8.16 -14.65
C TRP A 556 22.37 -8.81 -15.09
N ASP A 557 22.95 -8.33 -16.18
CA ASP A 557 24.32 -8.65 -16.59
C ASP A 557 25.28 -7.59 -16.01
N SER A 558 25.70 -7.81 -14.77
CA SER A 558 26.64 -6.93 -14.06
C SER A 558 28.04 -6.86 -14.70
N ARG A 559 28.44 -7.81 -15.57
CA ARG A 559 29.77 -7.74 -16.23
C ARG A 559 29.75 -6.71 -17.35
N ASN A 560 28.66 -6.68 -18.11
CA ASN A 560 28.46 -5.71 -19.19
C ASN A 560 27.69 -4.45 -18.73
N GLN A 561 27.26 -4.43 -17.46
CA GLN A 561 26.43 -3.37 -16.88
C GLN A 561 25.16 -3.12 -17.69
N THR A 562 24.49 -4.21 -18.10
CA THR A 562 23.20 -4.15 -18.79
C THR A 562 22.08 -4.82 -18.00
N ALA A 563 20.86 -4.32 -18.16
CA ALA A 563 19.67 -4.92 -17.57
C ALA A 563 18.64 -5.24 -18.66
N LEU A 564 18.10 -6.46 -18.63
CA LEU A 564 16.95 -6.82 -19.43
C LEU A 564 15.69 -6.39 -18.67
N SER A 565 14.81 -5.62 -19.29
CA SER A 565 13.71 -4.97 -18.58
C SER A 565 12.51 -4.71 -19.47
N LEU A 566 11.33 -4.67 -18.84
CA LEU A 566 10.15 -4.03 -19.39
C LEU A 566 10.12 -2.60 -18.87
N ILE A 567 10.28 -1.62 -19.76
CA ILE A 567 10.26 -0.20 -19.41
C ILE A 567 9.02 0.47 -19.99
N ARG A 568 8.68 1.67 -19.51
CA ARG A 568 7.62 2.47 -20.13
C ARG A 568 8.20 3.72 -20.78
N VAL A 569 8.19 3.77 -22.11
CA VAL A 569 8.65 4.93 -22.89
C VAL A 569 7.44 5.60 -23.52
N ASN A 570 7.22 6.88 -23.22
CA ASN A 570 6.07 7.65 -23.72
C ASN A 570 4.72 6.93 -23.49
N GLY A 571 4.59 6.24 -22.36
CA GLY A 571 3.40 5.47 -21.98
C GLY A 571 3.28 4.05 -22.56
N ILE A 572 4.11 3.67 -23.53
CA ILE A 572 4.11 2.33 -24.15
C ILE A 572 5.05 1.42 -23.36
N LEU A 573 4.62 0.19 -23.11
CA LEU A 573 5.48 -0.83 -22.53
C LEU A 573 6.44 -1.33 -23.62
N THR A 574 7.74 -1.27 -23.34
CA THR A 574 8.79 -1.61 -24.30
C THR A 574 9.74 -2.61 -23.67
N PHE A 575 9.93 -3.75 -24.34
CA PHE A 575 10.90 -4.75 -23.91
C PHE A 575 12.28 -4.38 -24.44
N ALA A 576 13.20 -4.09 -23.52
CA ALA A 576 14.47 -3.47 -23.84
C ALA A 576 15.65 -4.04 -23.02
N GLU A 577 16.84 -3.85 -23.57
CA GLU A 577 18.10 -3.96 -22.84
C GLU A 577 18.62 -2.56 -22.53
N LEU A 578 18.84 -2.29 -21.24
CA LEU A 578 19.28 -1.00 -20.72
C LEU A 578 20.78 -1.04 -20.49
N ASN A 579 21.52 -0.03 -20.94
CA ASN A 579 22.88 0.21 -20.47
C ASN A 579 22.82 1.01 -19.17
N LEU A 580 23.26 0.42 -18.06
CA LEU A 580 23.14 1.03 -16.74
C LEU A 580 24.22 2.09 -16.44
N ASN A 581 25.20 2.27 -17.32
CA ASN A 581 26.23 3.32 -17.20
C ASN A 581 25.87 4.57 -18.01
N THR A 582 25.32 4.38 -19.22
CA THR A 582 24.97 5.49 -20.13
C THR A 582 23.49 5.85 -20.12
N ALA A 583 22.64 5.00 -19.54
CA ALA A 583 21.17 5.07 -19.64
C ALA A 583 20.63 4.87 -21.06
N ASP A 584 21.44 4.36 -22.00
CA ASP A 584 20.98 4.03 -23.34
C ASP A 584 20.01 2.84 -23.34
N VAL A 585 18.97 2.95 -24.15
CA VAL A 585 17.95 1.90 -24.34
C VAL A 585 18.16 1.24 -25.70
N ARG A 586 18.42 -0.07 -25.70
CA ARG A 586 18.28 -0.89 -26.90
C ARG A 586 16.94 -1.61 -26.88
N ILE A 587 16.00 -1.13 -27.68
CA ILE A 587 14.70 -1.80 -27.87
C ILE A 587 14.94 -3.18 -28.48
N LEU A 588 14.41 -4.21 -27.84
CA LEU A 588 14.51 -5.58 -28.34
C LEU A 588 13.27 -5.95 -29.13
N LYS A 589 12.08 -5.64 -28.60
CA LYS A 589 10.78 -5.98 -29.20
C LYS A 589 9.67 -5.02 -28.75
N ASP A 590 8.70 -4.83 -29.65
CA ASP A 590 7.39 -4.24 -29.36
C ASP A 590 6.34 -5.36 -29.20
N ARG A 591 6.58 -6.29 -28.27
CA ARG A 591 5.65 -7.38 -27.90
C ARG A 591 5.32 -7.31 -26.42
N ASP A 592 4.13 -7.74 -26.04
CA ASP A 592 3.71 -7.90 -24.65
C ASP A 592 4.45 -9.09 -24.01
N VAL A 593 5.68 -8.84 -23.56
CA VAL A 593 6.49 -9.79 -22.80
C VAL A 593 6.03 -9.76 -21.33
N THR A 594 5.72 -10.93 -20.77
CA THR A 594 5.26 -11.08 -19.38
C THR A 594 6.40 -11.46 -18.43
N TRP A 595 7.37 -12.23 -18.92
CA TRP A 595 8.56 -12.63 -18.18
C TRP A 595 9.72 -12.94 -19.14
N ALA A 596 10.96 -12.75 -18.71
CA ALA A 596 12.14 -13.07 -19.51
C ALA A 596 13.36 -13.36 -18.64
N LEU A 597 14.36 -14.04 -19.22
CA LEU A 597 15.70 -14.19 -18.65
C LEU A 597 16.74 -14.49 -19.74
N LYS A 598 18.01 -14.36 -19.40
CA LYS A 598 19.12 -14.93 -20.18
C LYS A 598 19.67 -16.16 -19.49
N THR A 599 19.91 -17.23 -20.25
CA THR A 599 20.58 -18.44 -19.77
C THR A 599 22.10 -18.29 -19.75
N ALA A 600 22.80 -19.30 -19.22
CA ALA A 600 24.26 -19.24 -19.04
C ALA A 600 25.04 -19.08 -20.36
N ASP A 601 24.50 -19.58 -21.48
CA ASP A 601 25.05 -19.42 -22.83
C ASP A 601 24.69 -18.06 -23.49
N GLY A 602 23.91 -17.22 -22.80
CA GLY A 602 23.43 -15.93 -23.29
C GLY A 602 22.15 -16.00 -24.13
N SER A 603 21.53 -17.18 -24.29
CA SER A 603 20.24 -17.31 -24.98
C SER A 603 19.15 -16.54 -24.22
N LEU A 604 18.41 -15.70 -24.94
CA LEU A 604 17.26 -14.99 -24.40
C LEU A 604 16.01 -15.88 -24.52
N VAL A 605 15.35 -16.13 -23.38
CA VAL A 605 14.08 -16.83 -23.30
C VAL A 605 13.04 -15.93 -22.66
N TYR A 606 11.82 -15.92 -23.19
CA TYR A 606 10.73 -15.08 -22.68
C TYR A 606 9.35 -15.73 -22.86
N THR A 607 8.37 -15.24 -22.11
CA THR A 607 6.94 -15.55 -22.28
C THR A 607 6.19 -14.34 -22.83
N ASP A 608 5.22 -14.58 -23.71
CA ASP A 608 4.31 -13.55 -24.19
C ASP A 608 3.03 -13.46 -23.33
N HIS A 609 2.09 -12.59 -23.71
CA HIS A 609 0.80 -12.39 -23.03
C HIS A 609 -0.16 -13.60 -23.08
N MET A 610 0.22 -14.66 -23.81
CA MET A 610 -0.46 -15.95 -23.82
C MET A 610 0.30 -17.02 -23.02
N ASP A 611 1.34 -16.63 -22.29
CA ASP A 611 2.26 -17.50 -21.54
C ASP A 611 3.01 -18.51 -22.42
N ARG A 612 3.17 -18.23 -23.72
CA ARG A 612 3.93 -19.09 -24.63
C ARG A 612 5.42 -18.78 -24.52
N PHE A 613 6.24 -19.82 -24.51
CA PHE A 613 7.69 -19.70 -24.42
C PHE A 613 8.35 -19.47 -25.77
N TRP A 614 9.22 -18.48 -25.83
CA TRP A 614 9.99 -18.10 -27.00
C TRP A 614 11.47 -18.07 -26.68
N ARG A 615 12.30 -18.49 -27.64
CA ARG A 615 13.75 -18.33 -27.64
C ARG A 615 14.15 -17.38 -28.75
N SER A 616 14.99 -16.39 -28.44
CA SER A 616 15.54 -15.49 -29.46
C SER A 616 16.39 -16.27 -30.46
N GLY A 617 16.13 -16.09 -31.75
CA GLY A 617 16.94 -16.66 -32.84
C GLY A 617 17.70 -15.61 -33.64
N PRO A 618 18.59 -16.02 -34.56
CA PRO A 618 19.42 -15.10 -35.36
C PRO A 618 18.63 -14.34 -36.43
N VAL A 619 17.48 -14.88 -36.88
CA VAL A 619 16.60 -14.26 -37.88
C VAL A 619 15.25 -13.93 -37.27
N GLU A 620 14.63 -14.90 -36.60
CA GLU A 620 13.35 -14.76 -35.91
C GLU A 620 13.35 -15.51 -34.59
N ASP A 621 12.45 -15.13 -33.69
CA ASP A 621 12.27 -15.83 -32.42
C ASP A 621 11.52 -17.14 -32.66
N GLN A 622 11.95 -18.20 -32.01
CA GLN A 622 11.40 -19.54 -32.16
C GLN A 622 10.54 -19.89 -30.96
N LEU A 623 9.35 -20.40 -31.23
CA LEU A 623 8.46 -20.96 -30.22
C LEU A 623 9.07 -22.26 -29.67
N ILE A 624 9.08 -22.41 -28.35
CA ILE A 624 9.49 -23.66 -27.71
C ILE A 624 8.26 -24.58 -27.65
N GLU A 625 7.98 -25.28 -28.75
CA GLU A 625 6.75 -26.09 -28.92
C GLU A 625 6.44 -27.06 -27.76
N PRO A 626 7.43 -27.76 -27.15
CA PRO A 626 7.17 -28.64 -26.01
C PRO A 626 6.57 -27.91 -24.78
N LEU A 627 6.71 -26.59 -24.69
CA LEU A 627 6.26 -25.78 -23.56
C LEU A 627 4.94 -25.04 -23.80
N LEU A 628 4.22 -25.35 -24.88
CA LEU A 628 2.99 -24.66 -25.28
C LEU A 628 1.89 -24.58 -24.20
N THR A 629 1.81 -25.59 -23.33
CA THR A 629 0.81 -25.66 -22.25
C THR A 629 1.44 -25.55 -20.86
N GLN A 630 2.70 -25.13 -20.79
CA GLN A 630 3.49 -25.17 -19.54
C GLN A 630 3.64 -23.79 -18.88
N GLY A 631 3.20 -22.74 -19.55
CA GLY A 631 3.20 -21.37 -19.04
C GLY A 631 2.11 -21.12 -18.00
N SER A 632 2.39 -20.23 -17.05
CA SER A 632 1.44 -19.75 -16.06
C SER A 632 1.92 -18.45 -15.42
N GLU A 633 1.08 -17.83 -14.59
CA GLU A 633 1.44 -16.66 -13.77
C GLU A 633 2.47 -16.96 -12.67
N ARG A 634 2.81 -18.24 -12.43
CA ARG A 634 3.77 -18.69 -11.39
C ARG A 634 5.25 -18.55 -11.82
N LEU A 635 5.49 -17.94 -12.98
CA LEU A 635 6.79 -17.62 -13.58
C LEU A 635 7.68 -18.85 -13.87
N PHE A 636 8.82 -18.60 -14.51
CA PHE A 636 9.88 -19.59 -14.72
C PHE A 636 11.25 -18.99 -14.39
N THR A 637 12.22 -19.86 -14.14
CA THR A 637 13.63 -19.50 -13.91
C THR A 637 14.54 -20.49 -14.64
N ALA A 638 15.85 -20.31 -14.56
CA ALA A 638 16.82 -21.17 -15.23
C ALA A 638 18.06 -21.42 -14.37
N PHE A 639 18.65 -22.60 -14.53
CA PHE A 639 19.99 -22.91 -14.05
C PHE A 639 20.78 -23.59 -15.17
N GLY A 640 21.96 -23.04 -15.48
CA GLY A 640 22.66 -23.39 -16.71
C GLY A 640 21.82 -23.06 -17.95
N ASN A 641 21.47 -24.09 -18.71
CA ASN A 641 20.60 -23.99 -19.90
C ASN A 641 19.29 -24.77 -19.75
N THR A 642 18.95 -25.17 -18.51
CA THR A 642 17.70 -25.86 -18.19
C THR A 642 16.73 -24.86 -17.57
N LEU A 643 15.53 -24.79 -18.14
CA LEU A 643 14.41 -24.01 -17.64
C LEU A 643 13.65 -24.80 -16.58
N TYR A 644 13.11 -24.08 -15.59
CA TYR A 644 12.24 -24.63 -14.55
C TYR A 644 11.03 -23.73 -14.37
N GLY A 645 9.85 -24.31 -14.30
CA GLY A 645 8.60 -23.55 -14.13
C GLY A 645 7.51 -24.37 -13.47
N ILE A 646 6.42 -23.69 -13.11
CA ILE A 646 5.21 -24.33 -12.59
C ILE A 646 4.08 -24.00 -13.55
N ASN A 647 3.39 -25.02 -14.06
CA ASN A 647 2.26 -24.84 -14.97
C ASN A 647 0.94 -24.58 -14.21
N GLU A 648 -0.14 -24.33 -14.96
CA GLU A 648 -1.49 -24.08 -14.41
C GLU A 648 -2.03 -25.30 -13.64
N ASP A 649 -1.60 -26.51 -13.97
CA ASP A 649 -1.96 -27.77 -13.28
C ASP A 649 -1.12 -28.02 -12.00
N ALA A 650 -0.41 -27.00 -11.51
CA ALA A 650 0.47 -27.06 -10.34
C ALA A 650 1.58 -28.14 -10.45
N GLN A 651 2.07 -28.39 -11.66
CA GLN A 651 3.20 -29.29 -11.89
C GLN A 651 4.49 -28.50 -12.03
N LEU A 652 5.49 -28.85 -11.24
CA LEU A 652 6.86 -28.37 -11.41
C LEU A 652 7.52 -29.20 -12.52
N TRP A 653 8.07 -28.51 -13.50
CA TRP A 653 8.68 -29.11 -14.68
C TRP A 653 10.08 -28.54 -14.96
N SER A 654 10.86 -29.29 -15.73
CA SER A 654 12.12 -28.84 -16.31
C SER A 654 12.20 -29.07 -17.81
N TYR A 655 12.94 -28.22 -18.51
CA TYR A 655 13.19 -28.32 -19.94
C TYR A 655 14.61 -27.91 -20.30
N ASP A 656 15.39 -28.81 -20.89
CA ASP A 656 16.75 -28.50 -21.35
C ASP A 656 16.74 -27.89 -22.75
N LEU A 657 17.32 -26.69 -22.91
CA LEU A 657 17.32 -25.96 -24.18
C LEU A 657 18.23 -26.55 -25.26
N HIS A 658 19.11 -27.50 -24.92
CA HIS A 658 20.05 -28.13 -25.85
C HIS A 658 19.60 -29.51 -26.26
N SER A 659 19.31 -30.39 -25.30
CA SER A 659 18.83 -31.75 -25.61
C SER A 659 17.36 -31.77 -25.99
N GLY A 660 16.58 -30.77 -25.54
CA GLY A 660 15.13 -30.75 -25.71
C GLY A 660 14.39 -31.67 -24.74
N ASP A 661 15.08 -32.19 -23.72
CA ASP A 661 14.50 -33.09 -22.73
C ASP A 661 13.50 -32.33 -21.84
N PHE A 662 12.27 -32.82 -21.78
CA PHE A 662 11.21 -32.30 -20.93
C PHE A 662 10.87 -33.32 -19.84
N GLU A 663 10.75 -32.85 -18.60
CA GLU A 663 10.39 -33.68 -17.45
C GLU A 663 9.40 -32.96 -16.55
N ILE A 664 8.35 -33.67 -16.13
CA ILE A 664 7.54 -33.27 -14.96
C ILE A 664 8.24 -33.83 -13.72
N ILE A 665 8.79 -32.93 -12.90
CA ILE A 665 9.56 -33.29 -11.71
C ILE A 665 8.61 -33.80 -10.61
N THR A 666 7.55 -33.04 -10.31
CA THR A 666 6.58 -33.35 -9.25
C THR A 666 5.34 -32.44 -9.33
N THR A 667 4.31 -32.74 -8.57
CA THR A 667 3.19 -31.83 -8.32
C THR A 667 3.46 -31.02 -7.04
N VAL A 668 3.26 -29.71 -7.12
CA VAL A 668 3.35 -28.79 -5.97
C VAL A 668 1.98 -28.52 -5.39
N ALA A 669 1.92 -28.04 -4.15
CA ALA A 669 0.66 -27.63 -3.55
C ALA A 669 0.19 -26.31 -4.18
N ASP A 670 -1.12 -26.07 -4.23
CA ASP A 670 -1.71 -24.87 -4.84
C ASP A 670 -1.29 -23.57 -4.16
N ASP A 671 -0.90 -23.66 -2.89
CA ASP A 671 -0.37 -22.56 -2.08
C ASP A 671 1.08 -22.17 -2.45
N ILE A 672 1.74 -22.91 -3.34
CA ILE A 672 2.98 -22.50 -4.00
C ILE A 672 2.62 -21.52 -5.13
N ILE A 673 2.91 -20.24 -4.89
CA ILE A 673 2.50 -19.16 -5.78
C ILE A 673 3.51 -18.88 -6.90
N ARG A 674 4.79 -19.24 -6.71
CA ARG A 674 5.83 -19.06 -7.73
C ARG A 674 7.11 -19.84 -7.43
N ILE A 675 7.86 -20.14 -8.50
CA ILE A 675 9.28 -20.47 -8.42
C ILE A 675 10.11 -19.18 -8.28
N SER A 676 11.14 -19.20 -7.45
CA SER A 676 11.99 -18.04 -7.18
C SER A 676 13.39 -18.18 -7.80
N ALA A 677 14.09 -19.27 -7.50
CA ALA A 677 15.44 -19.54 -7.99
C ALA A 677 15.73 -21.04 -8.02
N VAL A 678 16.75 -21.45 -8.76
CA VAL A 678 17.23 -22.83 -8.81
C VAL A 678 18.76 -22.85 -8.90
N ASN A 679 19.37 -23.83 -8.22
CA ASN A 679 20.80 -24.15 -8.36
C ASN A 679 20.97 -25.67 -8.65
N ASP A 680 22.18 -26.20 -8.54
CA ASP A 680 22.48 -27.62 -8.78
C ASP A 680 21.89 -28.57 -7.73
N ALA A 681 21.57 -28.07 -6.54
CA ALA A 681 21.08 -28.89 -5.43
C ALA A 681 19.57 -28.80 -5.20
N GLN A 682 18.98 -27.61 -5.35
CA GLN A 682 17.65 -27.30 -4.86
C GLN A 682 16.95 -26.18 -5.63
N ILE A 683 15.62 -26.14 -5.50
CA ILE A 683 14.73 -25.10 -6.01
C ILE A 683 14.16 -24.30 -4.83
N LEU A 684 14.14 -22.98 -4.98
CA LEU A 684 13.44 -22.07 -4.08
C LEU A 684 12.02 -21.80 -4.57
N LEU A 685 11.07 -21.99 -3.67
CA LEU A 685 9.64 -21.79 -3.90
C LEU A 685 9.12 -20.77 -2.89
N ILE A 686 8.18 -19.92 -3.33
CA ILE A 686 7.43 -19.04 -2.44
C ILE A 686 6.08 -19.70 -2.15
N LYS A 687 5.79 -19.87 -0.87
CA LYS A 687 4.54 -20.46 -0.40
C LYS A 687 3.71 -19.39 0.29
N GLN A 688 2.47 -19.19 -0.16
CA GLN A 688 1.51 -18.33 0.52
C GLN A 688 0.92 -19.06 1.74
N LEU A 689 0.98 -18.44 2.92
CA LEU A 689 0.35 -18.94 4.14
C LEU A 689 -1.01 -18.28 4.36
N THR A 690 -1.07 -16.95 4.21
CA THR A 690 -2.31 -16.20 4.32
C THR A 690 -2.30 -14.93 3.47
N SER A 691 -3.47 -14.52 3.03
CA SER A 691 -3.69 -13.26 2.31
C SER A 691 -4.90 -12.50 2.85
N ARG A 692 -5.08 -12.55 4.18
CA ARG A 692 -6.20 -11.92 4.91
C ARG A 692 -6.24 -10.43 4.64
N LYS A 693 -7.35 -9.99 4.07
CA LYS A 693 -7.72 -8.60 3.90
C LYS A 693 -9.14 -8.42 4.40
N GLU A 694 -9.41 -7.27 4.98
CA GLU A 694 -10.68 -6.90 5.59
C GLU A 694 -11.11 -5.51 5.11
N VAL A 695 -12.42 -5.31 5.08
CA VAL A 695 -13.03 -3.99 4.83
C VAL A 695 -13.10 -3.27 6.16
N VAL A 696 -12.44 -2.12 6.25
CA VAL A 696 -12.38 -1.28 7.44
C VAL A 696 -13.05 0.05 7.12
N GLU A 697 -13.86 0.54 8.04
CA GLU A 697 -14.44 1.87 8.00
C GLU A 697 -13.64 2.83 8.87
N LEU A 698 -13.36 4.01 8.33
CA LEU A 698 -12.69 5.11 8.99
C LEU A 698 -13.69 6.25 9.16
N LEU A 699 -13.76 6.81 10.36
CA LEU A 699 -14.54 8.00 10.63
C LEU A 699 -13.65 9.23 10.50
N LEU A 700 -14.17 10.24 9.79
CA LEU A 700 -13.51 11.53 9.65
C LEU A 700 -13.87 12.40 10.85
N ALA A 701 -12.92 13.21 11.32
CA ALA A 701 -13.19 14.24 12.32
C ALA A 701 -13.91 15.42 11.66
N ASP A 702 -14.86 16.01 12.40
CA ASP A 702 -15.64 17.19 11.99
C ASP A 702 -14.80 18.48 11.90
#